data_AF-A0A353XT04-F1
#
_entry.id   AF-A0A353XT04-F1
#
_cell.length_a   1.000
_cell.length_b   1.000
_cell.length_c   1.000
_cell.angle_alpha   90.00
_cell.angle_beta   90.00
_cell.angle_gamma   90.00
#
_symmetry.space_group_name_H-M   'P 1'
#
loop_
_entity.id
_entity.type
_entity.pdbx_description
1 polymer ?
#
loop_
_entity_poly.entity_id
_entity_poly.type
_entity_poly.pdbx_seq_one_letter_code
_entity_poly.pdbx_strand_id
1 'polypeptide(L)'
;MTTLTLVGFFILAILLQLFALLLVFLYGLSRTAGAALIIIIAVVAAIIAPWSLLLGVPLIIGSLLVLIPPLRQSLISNTADNTLAGAMPSMSDTEREALDAGTSWWEKELFMGAPDWNKFANFKHPTLSEKEQSFIDNEVETLCSMLDEWQIHHHDKDLSPEAWQYIKDNGFLGLIIPESYGGREFTPYAQSRIMSKIASRSLTAAVSCMVPNSLGPGELLMHYGTEEQKQRWLPGLANGTEIPCFGLTGPEAGSDAGAIPDTGVVCYGMYEGREVLGLNMTFSKRWITLAPIATVVGLAFKLHDPDGLLGDKNKTDYGITCALIPASYEGVKTGERHNPGSPFMNGTVVGKDVFIPLDFIIGGIENAGRGWRMLMECLAVGRGISLPALSTSAGEMTYLTVGAFAKVREQFKIPVGKFEGVQEASSNIASSTYMLESFRHLVTCGLNEGGTPSVMTAMAKYYATETMRGLVNDGMDIVGGRAIQLGPRNFLALPYQAIPVSITVEGANILTRSLMIFGQGAMRCHPYLFEELQLLQSDDKKEAQRKFDDMFFKHLGYTFNRGAKSFVAGYFGGSGSAPNYADSFTRPYYKKINRLSANFSLTADMALGILAGDLKRKEMLSGRLADIHAHLFIMTAILQYYAHSSQSESEQLHARLALEKSLYTIQEAFFEIFENFPNRMAASLVKFVCFPGGDFTDKPSDDLKRQVGELIMLDGKENPFREQIKSLVYYTTNPEDNTGRIENAYQTLLQVEPLWQKFKKSEHKGKFVGLTFEDHVLTALKEGVITEAESEQLIEYNAIRFDALLTDVFDEHLIHALPRENPHTLENAAGNLTPYVIEEIENPTSSSAATHSSQPVKSDIQEETGDANSAHGYEQDGDVEMTSEQNSVEEQVDQTDFNEAHQNDPRLRDAEMTLEQRMARNHADKQRHNR
;
A
#
# COMPACT_ATOMS: atom_id res chain seq x y z
N MET A 1 -31.21 -55.92 23.75
CA MET A 1 -30.97 -54.54 23.29
C MET A 1 -32.13 -54.13 22.41
N THR A 2 -32.73 -52.96 22.62
CA THR A 2 -33.74 -52.45 21.68
C THR A 2 -33.05 -52.08 20.37
N THR A 3 -33.78 -52.09 19.25
CA THR A 3 -33.23 -51.72 17.92
C THR A 3 -32.55 -50.34 17.97
N LEU A 4 -33.09 -49.41 18.76
CA LEU A 4 -32.52 -48.09 19.00
C LEU A 4 -31.13 -48.16 19.66
N THR A 5 -30.91 -49.08 20.60
CA THR A 5 -29.60 -49.27 21.24
C THR A 5 -28.57 -49.81 20.23
N LEU A 6 -28.95 -50.77 19.38
CA LEU A 6 -28.05 -51.35 18.36
C LEU A 6 -27.64 -50.29 17.32
N VAL A 7 -28.58 -49.44 16.88
CA VAL A 7 -28.29 -48.31 16.00
C VAL A 7 -27.36 -47.30 16.70
N GLY A 8 -27.59 -47.00 17.97
CA GLY A 8 -26.71 -46.13 18.77
C GLY A 8 -25.28 -46.64 18.87
N PHE A 9 -25.07 -47.92 19.16
CA PHE A 9 -23.72 -48.53 19.20
C PHE A 9 -23.06 -48.58 17.84
N PHE A 10 -23.82 -48.82 16.76
CA PHE A 10 -23.29 -48.75 15.41
C PHE A 10 -22.80 -47.34 15.04
N ILE A 11 -23.62 -46.31 15.30
CA ILE A 11 -23.23 -44.91 15.06
C ILE A 11 -21.99 -44.56 15.89
N LEU A 12 -21.96 -44.93 17.17
CA LEU A 12 -20.80 -44.69 18.04
C LEU A 12 -19.54 -45.38 17.50
N ALA A 13 -19.63 -46.63 17.06
CA ALA A 13 -18.51 -47.39 16.50
C ALA A 13 -17.96 -46.75 15.21
N ILE A 14 -18.84 -46.24 14.34
CA ILE A 14 -18.45 -45.48 13.15
C ILE A 14 -17.78 -44.15 13.53
N LEU A 15 -18.37 -43.40 14.47
CA LEU A 15 -17.78 -42.14 14.96
C LEU A 15 -16.41 -42.35 15.60
N LEU A 16 -16.21 -43.44 16.35
CA LEU A 16 -14.91 -43.79 16.92
C LEU A 16 -13.84 -44.03 15.84
N GLN A 17 -14.20 -44.74 14.75
CA GLN A 17 -13.28 -44.97 13.63
C GLN A 17 -12.95 -43.68 12.89
N LEU A 18 -13.95 -42.83 12.61
CA LEU A 18 -13.75 -41.53 11.97
C LEU A 18 -12.94 -40.58 12.85
N PHE A 19 -13.19 -40.59 14.16
CA PHE A 19 -12.45 -39.80 15.14
C PHE A 19 -10.99 -40.27 15.24
N ALA A 20 -10.74 -41.59 15.24
CA ALA A 20 -9.38 -42.10 15.20
C ALA A 20 -8.64 -41.67 13.92
N LEU A 21 -9.29 -41.75 12.76
CA LEU A 21 -8.74 -41.26 11.50
C LEU A 21 -8.42 -39.76 11.56
N LEU A 22 -9.34 -38.96 12.11
CA LEU A 22 -9.13 -37.53 12.32
C LEU A 22 -7.92 -37.26 13.24
N LEU A 23 -7.79 -37.99 14.35
CA LEU A 23 -6.66 -37.83 15.28
C LEU A 23 -5.32 -38.20 14.64
N VAL A 24 -5.28 -39.28 13.84
CA VAL A 24 -4.07 -39.69 13.11
C VAL A 24 -3.53 -38.54 12.28
N PHE A 25 -4.40 -37.90 11.50
CA PHE A 25 -3.99 -36.80 10.64
C PHE A 25 -3.79 -35.51 11.43
N LEU A 26 -4.64 -35.18 12.40
CA LEU A 26 -4.54 -33.95 13.19
C LEU A 26 -3.19 -33.85 13.94
N TYR A 27 -2.75 -34.97 14.54
CA TYR A 27 -1.48 -35.05 15.26
C TYR A 27 -0.29 -35.44 14.38
N GLY A 28 -0.50 -35.68 13.07
CA GLY A 28 0.57 -36.04 12.14
C GLY A 28 1.31 -37.31 12.55
N LEU A 29 0.59 -38.33 13.03
CA LEU A 29 1.21 -39.58 13.46
C LEU A 29 1.99 -40.22 12.31
N SER A 30 3.12 -40.86 12.64
CA SER A 30 3.89 -41.60 11.63
C SER A 30 3.03 -42.65 10.95
N ARG A 31 3.34 -42.96 9.69
CA ARG A 31 2.61 -43.95 8.88
C ARG A 31 2.36 -45.28 9.63
N THR A 32 3.35 -45.75 10.38
CA THR A 32 3.26 -46.99 11.16
C THR A 32 2.33 -46.85 12.35
N ALA A 33 2.51 -45.80 13.16
CA ALA A 33 1.68 -45.54 14.33
C ALA A 33 0.21 -45.28 13.94
N GLY A 34 -0.02 -44.50 12.89
CA GLY A 34 -1.36 -44.17 12.38
C GLY A 34 -2.10 -45.40 11.86
N ALA A 35 -1.45 -46.20 11.01
CA ALA A 35 -2.02 -47.45 10.49
C ALA A 35 -2.33 -48.44 11.63
N ALA A 36 -1.43 -48.59 12.61
CA ALA A 36 -1.67 -49.43 13.78
C ALA A 36 -2.88 -48.96 14.60
N LEU A 37 -2.97 -47.65 14.88
CA LEU A 37 -4.09 -47.07 15.61
C LEU A 37 -5.43 -47.29 14.89
N ILE A 38 -5.48 -47.07 13.58
CA ILE A 38 -6.68 -47.29 12.76
C ILE A 38 -7.11 -48.76 12.81
N ILE A 39 -6.16 -49.70 12.64
CA ILE A 39 -6.45 -51.14 12.70
C ILE A 39 -6.98 -51.53 14.08
N ILE A 40 -6.33 -51.08 15.15
CA ILE A 40 -6.75 -51.37 16.54
C ILE A 40 -8.17 -50.84 16.78
N ILE A 41 -8.45 -49.59 16.43
CA ILE A 41 -9.76 -48.99 16.64
C ILE A 41 -10.83 -49.65 15.78
N ALA A 42 -10.52 -50.01 14.53
CA ALA A 42 -11.45 -50.74 13.66
C ALA A 42 -11.83 -52.11 14.25
N VAL A 43 -10.86 -52.85 14.82
CA VAL A 43 -11.11 -54.12 15.50
C VAL A 43 -11.93 -53.92 16.78
N VAL A 44 -11.58 -52.94 17.61
CA VAL A 44 -12.34 -52.62 18.84
C VAL A 44 -13.77 -52.20 18.52
N ALA A 45 -13.96 -51.36 17.49
CA ALA A 45 -15.27 -50.93 17.03
C ALA A 45 -16.11 -52.11 16.50
N ALA A 46 -15.49 -53.09 15.83
CA ALA A 46 -16.15 -54.30 15.36
C ALA A 46 -16.63 -55.19 16.52
N ILE A 47 -15.93 -55.20 17.66
CA ILE A 47 -16.36 -55.90 18.88
C ILE A 47 -17.60 -55.22 19.48
N ILE A 48 -17.66 -53.89 19.45
CA ILE A 48 -18.81 -53.10 19.96
C ILE A 48 -20.03 -53.25 19.03
N ALA A 49 -19.82 -53.14 17.73
CA ALA A 49 -20.85 -53.27 16.71
C ALA A 49 -20.26 -53.90 15.44
N PRO A 50 -20.54 -55.19 15.15
CA PRO A 50 -19.94 -55.90 14.01
C PRO A 50 -20.17 -55.23 12.65
N TRP A 51 -21.32 -54.56 12.48
CA TRP A 51 -21.67 -53.83 11.27
C TRP A 51 -20.72 -52.65 10.99
N SER A 52 -19.98 -52.15 11.99
CA SER A 52 -18.98 -51.10 11.80
C SER A 52 -17.80 -51.52 10.92
N LEU A 53 -17.66 -52.83 10.64
CA LEU A 53 -16.71 -53.36 9.65
C LEU A 53 -16.99 -52.89 8.22
N LEU A 54 -18.19 -52.38 7.92
CA LEU A 54 -18.47 -51.72 6.64
C LEU A 54 -17.49 -50.55 6.37
N LEU A 55 -17.08 -49.83 7.42
CA LEU A 55 -16.03 -48.82 7.35
C LEU A 55 -14.68 -49.37 7.79
N GLY A 56 -14.66 -50.26 8.79
CA GLY A 56 -13.43 -50.79 9.38
C GLY A 56 -12.60 -51.63 8.42
N VAL A 57 -13.22 -52.46 7.59
CA VAL A 57 -12.50 -53.30 6.60
C VAL A 57 -11.77 -52.45 5.56
N PRO A 58 -12.42 -51.48 4.88
CA PRO A 58 -11.72 -50.54 4.01
C PRO A 58 -10.54 -49.83 4.68
N LEU A 59 -10.71 -49.36 5.91
CA LEU A 59 -9.65 -48.68 6.67
C LEU A 59 -8.47 -49.60 7.00
N ILE A 60 -8.74 -50.86 7.36
CA ILE A 60 -7.71 -51.88 7.60
C ILE A 60 -6.96 -52.18 6.30
N ILE A 61 -7.68 -52.41 5.19
CA ILE A 61 -7.07 -52.69 3.88
C ILE A 61 -6.19 -51.52 3.45
N GLY A 62 -6.68 -50.28 3.54
CA GLY A 62 -5.90 -49.08 3.23
C GLY A 62 -4.65 -48.96 4.10
N SER A 63 -4.78 -49.23 5.40
CA SER A 63 -3.65 -49.24 6.34
C SER A 63 -2.60 -50.27 5.97
N LEU A 64 -3.01 -51.49 5.58
CA LEU A 64 -2.09 -52.54 5.13
C LEU A 64 -1.41 -52.19 3.80
N LEU A 65 -2.15 -51.62 2.84
CA LEU A 65 -1.60 -51.18 1.55
C LEU A 65 -0.50 -50.12 1.74
N VAL A 66 -0.71 -49.17 2.63
CA VAL A 66 0.24 -48.09 2.92
C VAL A 66 1.46 -48.60 3.73
N LEU A 67 1.27 -49.59 4.60
CA LEU A 67 2.33 -50.20 5.40
C LEU A 67 3.29 -51.07 4.58
N ILE A 68 2.80 -51.82 3.60
CA ILE A 68 3.58 -52.81 2.84
C ILE A 68 4.26 -52.13 1.64
N PRO A 69 5.59 -51.90 1.66
CA PRO A 69 6.25 -51.08 0.64
C PRO A 69 6.09 -51.62 -0.80
N PRO A 70 6.22 -52.94 -1.08
CA PRO A 70 6.02 -53.45 -2.44
C PRO A 70 4.62 -53.19 -3.00
N LEU A 71 3.58 -53.30 -2.17
CA LEU A 71 2.20 -53.04 -2.59
C LEU A 71 1.96 -51.54 -2.80
N ARG A 72 2.44 -50.71 -1.85
CA ARG A 72 2.37 -49.24 -1.94
C ARG A 72 3.03 -48.72 -3.21
N GLN A 73 4.27 -49.13 -3.46
CA GLN A 73 5.05 -48.67 -4.62
C GLN A 73 4.39 -49.11 -5.92
N SER A 74 3.99 -50.38 -6.02
CA SER A 74 3.42 -50.91 -7.26
C SER A 74 2.03 -50.36 -7.60
N LEU A 75 1.17 -50.11 -6.59
CA LEU A 75 -0.23 -49.74 -6.82
C LEU A 75 -0.47 -48.23 -6.77
N ILE A 76 0.30 -47.50 -5.96
CA ILE A 76 0.08 -46.07 -5.70
C ILE A 76 1.23 -45.26 -6.28
N SER A 77 2.44 -45.41 -5.74
CA SER A 77 3.55 -44.48 -6.00
C SER A 77 4.01 -44.52 -7.47
N ASN A 78 4.17 -45.70 -8.06
CA ASN A 78 4.57 -45.83 -9.46
C ASN A 78 3.48 -45.32 -10.43
N THR A 79 2.21 -45.51 -10.09
CA THR A 79 1.09 -45.00 -10.89
C THR A 79 1.05 -43.48 -10.84
N ALA A 80 1.25 -42.90 -9.66
CA ALA A 80 1.31 -41.46 -9.45
C ALA A 80 2.52 -40.83 -10.17
N ASP A 81 3.72 -41.41 -10.02
CA ASP A 81 4.96 -41.02 -10.70
C ASP A 81 4.77 -40.91 -12.22
N ASN A 82 4.26 -41.98 -12.84
CA ASN A 82 4.03 -42.02 -14.29
C ASN A 82 2.96 -41.01 -14.77
N THR A 83 1.93 -40.79 -13.96
CA THR A 83 0.82 -39.88 -14.30
C THR A 83 1.26 -38.42 -14.16
N LEU A 84 1.96 -38.09 -13.07
CA LEU A 84 2.48 -36.76 -12.79
C LEU A 84 3.60 -36.38 -13.77
N ALA A 85 4.55 -37.29 -14.04
CA ALA A 85 5.59 -37.06 -15.05
C ALA A 85 5.01 -36.72 -16.44
N GLY A 86 3.87 -37.32 -16.81
CA GLY A 86 3.19 -37.04 -18.08
C GLY A 86 2.35 -35.76 -18.11
N ALA A 87 1.89 -35.27 -16.97
CA ALA A 87 1.06 -34.05 -16.85
C ALA A 87 1.88 -32.77 -16.65
N MET A 88 3.18 -32.92 -16.42
CA MET A 88 4.12 -31.86 -16.11
C MET A 88 4.69 -31.21 -17.38
N PRO A 89 4.54 -29.89 -17.56
CA PRO A 89 5.20 -29.21 -18.67
C PRO A 89 6.72 -29.21 -18.49
N SER A 90 7.45 -29.29 -19.60
CA SER A 90 8.89 -29.05 -19.62
C SER A 90 9.19 -27.63 -19.15
N MET A 91 10.06 -27.46 -18.16
CA MET A 91 10.49 -26.16 -17.67
C MET A 91 11.65 -25.64 -18.52
N SER A 92 11.54 -24.42 -19.01
CA SER A 92 12.66 -23.76 -19.71
C SER A 92 13.82 -23.48 -18.75
N ASP A 93 15.04 -23.37 -19.26
CA ASP A 93 16.22 -23.05 -18.42
C ASP A 93 16.05 -21.69 -17.71
N THR A 94 15.42 -20.71 -18.37
CA THR A 94 15.07 -19.41 -17.79
C THR A 94 14.03 -19.50 -16.66
N GLU A 95 13.05 -20.39 -16.77
CA GLU A 95 12.08 -20.63 -15.69
C GLU A 95 12.74 -21.35 -14.50
N ARG A 96 13.65 -22.30 -14.77
CA ARG A 96 14.40 -23.00 -13.74
C ARG A 96 15.32 -22.03 -12.98
N GLU A 97 16.10 -21.23 -13.70
CA GLU A 97 16.95 -20.20 -13.09
C GLU A 97 16.15 -19.20 -12.26
N ALA A 98 14.98 -18.74 -12.74
CA ALA A 98 14.12 -17.86 -11.96
C ALA A 98 13.55 -18.52 -10.69
N LEU A 99 13.35 -19.83 -10.70
CA LEU A 99 12.90 -20.60 -9.53
C LEU A 99 14.01 -20.99 -8.58
N ASP A 100 15.25 -21.07 -9.05
CA ASP A 100 16.43 -21.25 -8.21
C ASP A 100 16.90 -19.91 -7.61
N ALA A 101 16.71 -18.80 -8.34
CA ALA A 101 17.04 -17.44 -7.95
C ALA A 101 15.97 -16.86 -7.01
N GLY A 102 16.31 -16.58 -5.75
CA GLY A 102 15.33 -16.11 -4.75
C GLY A 102 15.24 -16.97 -3.49
N THR A 103 14.83 -16.38 -2.38
CA THR A 103 14.49 -17.09 -1.14
C THR A 103 12.99 -17.03 -0.86
N SER A 104 12.53 -17.70 0.20
CA SER A 104 11.20 -17.50 0.78
C SER A 104 11.36 -17.16 2.26
N TRP A 105 10.39 -16.44 2.81
CA TRP A 105 10.44 -15.92 4.18
C TRP A 105 9.15 -16.26 4.95
N TRP A 106 8.51 -15.29 5.60
CA TRP A 106 7.34 -15.51 6.45
C TRP A 106 6.10 -15.95 5.67
N GLU A 107 5.96 -15.50 4.42
CA GLU A 107 4.88 -15.92 3.54
C GLU A 107 4.86 -17.44 3.33
N LYS A 108 6.00 -18.12 3.46
CA LYS A 108 6.07 -19.57 3.39
C LYS A 108 5.35 -20.27 4.53
N GLU A 109 5.47 -19.77 5.76
CA GLU A 109 4.83 -20.35 6.94
C GLU A 109 3.29 -20.29 6.82
N LEU A 110 2.79 -19.19 6.24
CA LEU A 110 1.37 -19.00 5.92
C LEU A 110 0.90 -19.89 4.77
N PHE A 111 1.72 -20.07 3.74
CA PHE A 111 1.43 -20.99 2.64
C PHE A 111 1.35 -22.44 3.14
N MET A 112 2.27 -22.81 4.03
CA MET A 112 2.41 -24.14 4.60
C MET A 112 1.25 -24.55 5.52
N GLY A 113 0.29 -23.68 5.82
CA GLY A 113 -0.91 -24.04 6.59
C GLY A 113 -0.69 -24.32 8.09
N ALA A 114 0.47 -23.96 8.63
CA ALA A 114 0.76 -24.07 10.07
C ALA A 114 1.84 -23.06 10.49
N PRO A 115 1.49 -21.77 10.55
CA PRO A 115 2.46 -20.74 10.86
C PRO A 115 3.05 -20.90 12.27
N ASP A 116 4.38 -20.82 12.35
CA ASP A 116 5.10 -20.83 13.62
C ASP A 116 5.19 -19.41 14.21
N TRP A 117 4.32 -19.13 15.18
CA TRP A 117 4.29 -17.84 15.85
C TRP A 117 5.50 -17.55 16.74
N ASN A 118 6.26 -18.56 17.17
CA ASN A 118 7.51 -18.31 17.91
C ASN A 118 8.58 -17.78 16.97
N LYS A 119 8.65 -18.33 15.75
CA LYS A 119 9.51 -17.79 14.69
C LYS A 119 9.10 -16.37 14.33
N PHE A 120 7.80 -16.10 14.18
CA PHE A 120 7.27 -14.76 13.89
C PHE A 120 7.65 -13.73 14.96
N ALA A 121 7.53 -14.09 16.24
CA ALA A 121 7.83 -13.20 17.36
C ALA A 121 9.31 -12.78 17.44
N ASN A 122 10.21 -13.56 16.82
CA ASN A 122 11.65 -13.27 16.83
C ASN A 122 12.06 -12.30 15.72
N PHE A 123 11.18 -11.96 14.77
CA PHE A 123 11.48 -10.95 13.77
C PHE A 123 11.61 -9.57 14.44
N LYS A 124 12.77 -8.94 14.23
CA LYS A 124 13.05 -7.63 14.80
C LYS A 124 12.24 -6.57 14.08
N HIS A 125 11.48 -5.79 14.85
CA HIS A 125 10.80 -4.63 14.29
C HIS A 125 11.82 -3.68 13.63
N PRO A 126 11.58 -3.23 12.38
CA PRO A 126 12.52 -2.35 11.70
C PRO A 126 12.60 -1.00 12.43
N THR A 127 13.81 -0.50 12.62
CA THR A 127 14.09 0.78 13.29
C THR A 127 15.14 1.52 12.49
N LEU A 128 15.12 2.86 12.57
CA LEU A 128 16.15 3.70 11.96
C LEU A 128 17.30 3.87 12.94
N SER A 129 18.52 3.77 12.45
CA SER A 129 19.70 4.22 13.17
C SER A 129 19.70 5.76 13.31
N GLU A 130 20.49 6.29 14.23
CA GLU A 130 20.63 7.74 14.42
C GLU A 130 21.07 8.46 13.13
N LYS A 131 21.95 7.83 12.34
CA LYS A 131 22.41 8.37 11.05
C LYS A 131 21.28 8.40 10.02
N GLU A 132 20.49 7.34 9.91
CA GLU A 132 19.37 7.26 8.98
C GLU A 132 18.26 8.25 9.35
N GLN A 133 17.92 8.34 10.65
CA GLN A 133 16.95 9.32 11.16
C GLN A 133 17.43 10.75 10.91
N SER A 134 18.70 11.06 11.22
CA SER A 134 19.30 12.36 10.93
C SER A 134 19.22 12.71 9.44
N PHE A 135 19.43 11.75 8.54
CA PHE A 135 19.34 12.00 7.11
C PHE A 135 17.91 12.38 6.68
N ILE A 136 16.91 11.71 7.26
CA ILE A 136 15.49 12.00 7.00
C ILE A 136 15.08 13.36 7.58
N ASP A 137 15.61 13.73 8.74
CA ASP A 137 15.23 14.95 9.45
C ASP A 137 15.92 16.20 8.89
N ASN A 138 17.07 16.06 8.22
CA ASN A 138 17.84 17.18 7.70
C ASN A 138 17.89 17.17 6.17
N GLU A 139 18.58 16.20 5.56
CA GLU A 139 18.83 16.19 4.12
C GLU A 139 17.54 16.04 3.32
N VAL A 140 16.68 15.09 3.71
CA VAL A 140 15.39 14.85 3.04
C VAL A 140 14.44 16.02 3.24
N GLU A 141 14.36 16.57 4.46
CA GLU A 141 13.54 17.75 4.77
C GLU A 141 13.94 18.95 3.90
N THR A 142 15.25 19.20 3.80
CA THR A 142 15.80 20.27 2.96
C THR A 142 15.47 20.04 1.49
N LEU A 143 15.65 18.83 0.97
CA LEU A 143 15.27 18.52 -0.41
C LEU A 143 13.79 18.80 -0.65
N CYS A 144 12.90 18.34 0.24
CA CYS A 144 11.47 18.60 0.12
C CYS A 144 11.14 20.10 0.10
N SER A 145 11.82 20.91 0.91
CA SER A 145 11.63 22.37 0.93
C SER A 145 12.01 23.08 -0.37
N MET A 146 12.88 22.47 -1.18
CA MET A 146 13.32 22.99 -2.48
C MET A 146 12.37 22.65 -3.64
N LEU A 147 11.41 21.75 -3.42
CA LEU A 147 10.57 21.19 -4.47
C LEU A 147 9.22 21.90 -4.53
N ASP A 148 8.77 22.17 -5.76
CA ASP A 148 7.41 22.62 -6.07
C ASP A 148 6.89 21.76 -7.23
N GLU A 149 5.96 20.86 -6.93
CA GLU A 149 5.49 19.87 -7.92
C GLU A 149 4.69 20.52 -9.06
N TRP A 150 4.02 21.65 -8.82
CA TRP A 150 3.33 22.39 -9.88
C TRP A 150 4.34 22.99 -10.85
N GLN A 151 5.39 23.64 -10.33
CA GLN A 151 6.48 24.21 -11.12
C GLN A 151 7.18 23.14 -11.97
N ILE A 152 7.52 22.01 -11.34
CA ILE A 152 8.14 20.84 -11.99
C ILE A 152 7.25 20.31 -13.12
N HIS A 153 5.95 20.12 -12.87
CA HIS A 153 5.02 19.57 -13.86
C HIS A 153 4.68 20.52 -15.00
N HIS A 154 4.49 21.82 -14.75
CA HIS A 154 3.87 22.71 -15.72
C HIS A 154 4.87 23.62 -16.44
N HIS A 155 5.94 24.01 -15.77
CA HIS A 155 6.90 24.98 -16.28
C HIS A 155 8.22 24.31 -16.65
N ASP A 156 8.89 23.67 -15.68
CA ASP A 156 10.27 23.21 -15.87
C ASP A 156 10.35 21.90 -16.65
N LYS A 157 9.32 21.04 -16.50
CA LYS A 157 9.29 19.67 -17.05
C LYS A 157 10.49 18.82 -16.60
N ASP A 158 11.08 19.15 -15.46
CA ASP A 158 12.22 18.52 -14.82
C ASP A 158 12.33 19.05 -13.38
N LEU A 159 13.23 18.48 -12.57
CA LEU A 159 13.68 19.12 -11.34
C LEU A 159 14.57 20.33 -11.67
N SER A 160 14.58 21.32 -10.77
CA SER A 160 15.48 22.47 -10.91
C SER A 160 16.95 22.04 -10.87
N PRO A 161 17.88 22.77 -11.51
CA PRO A 161 19.31 22.50 -11.43
C PRO A 161 19.83 22.43 -10.00
N GLU A 162 19.32 23.29 -9.11
CA GLU A 162 19.67 23.33 -7.69
C GLU A 162 19.22 22.06 -6.96
N ALA A 163 18.00 21.58 -7.21
CA ALA A 163 17.50 20.34 -6.63
C ALA A 163 18.31 19.14 -7.13
N TRP A 164 18.61 19.06 -8.43
CA TRP A 164 19.48 18.03 -8.99
C TRP A 164 20.87 18.04 -8.37
N GLN A 165 21.46 19.23 -8.19
CA GLN A 165 22.77 19.37 -7.58
C GLN A 165 22.75 18.92 -6.11
N TYR A 166 21.73 19.32 -5.36
CA TYR A 166 21.54 18.91 -3.97
C TYR A 166 21.39 17.39 -3.81
N ILE A 167 20.60 16.75 -4.68
CA ILE A 167 20.42 15.29 -4.73
C ILE A 167 21.76 14.56 -4.88
N LYS A 168 22.61 15.03 -5.81
CA LYS A 168 23.93 14.45 -6.06
C LYS A 168 24.87 14.66 -4.87
N ASP A 169 25.02 15.91 -4.43
CA ASP A 169 26.01 16.29 -3.41
C ASP A 169 25.72 15.65 -2.04
N ASN A 170 24.45 15.36 -1.75
CA ASN A 170 24.03 14.74 -0.49
C ASN A 170 23.82 13.23 -0.58
N GLY A 171 24.21 12.59 -1.69
CA GLY A 171 24.27 11.12 -1.79
C GLY A 171 22.90 10.43 -1.85
N PHE A 172 21.87 11.11 -2.37
CA PHE A 172 20.55 10.50 -2.56
C PHE A 172 20.55 9.38 -3.62
N LEU A 173 21.55 9.35 -4.50
CA LEU A 173 21.67 8.33 -5.57
C LEU A 173 22.45 7.08 -5.12
N GLY A 174 23.01 7.09 -3.91
CA GLY A 174 23.92 6.07 -3.38
C GLY A 174 23.54 5.56 -1.99
N LEU A 175 22.24 5.46 -1.70
CA LEU A 175 21.73 5.03 -0.39
C LEU A 175 22.14 3.60 -0.05
N ILE A 176 22.18 2.71 -1.05
CA ILE A 176 22.49 1.28 -0.88
C ILE A 176 23.99 0.96 -0.96
N ILE A 177 24.77 1.89 -1.52
CA ILE A 177 26.19 1.65 -1.80
C ILE A 177 26.96 1.66 -0.45
N PRO A 178 27.91 0.73 -0.22
CA PRO A 178 28.70 0.69 1.00
C PRO A 178 29.47 1.98 1.25
N GLU A 179 29.68 2.31 2.52
CA GLU A 179 30.44 3.51 2.90
C GLU A 179 31.88 3.48 2.37
N SER A 180 32.47 2.29 2.19
CA SER A 180 33.82 2.09 1.64
C SER A 180 33.96 2.59 0.19
N TYR A 181 32.85 2.71 -0.54
CA TYR A 181 32.78 3.32 -1.87
C TYR A 181 32.20 4.75 -1.82
N GLY A 182 31.99 5.32 -0.64
CA GLY A 182 31.43 6.66 -0.45
C GLY A 182 29.89 6.73 -0.45
N GLY A 183 29.20 5.60 -0.40
CA GLY A 183 27.74 5.54 -0.28
C GLY A 183 27.24 5.70 1.16
N ARG A 184 25.95 5.44 1.39
CA ARG A 184 25.31 5.61 2.71
C ARG A 184 25.13 4.31 3.50
N GLU A 185 25.07 3.17 2.81
CA GLU A 185 24.82 1.83 3.38
C GLU A 185 23.55 1.77 4.26
N PHE A 186 22.48 2.39 3.80
CA PHE A 186 21.22 2.46 4.53
C PHE A 186 20.38 1.20 4.38
N THR A 187 19.68 0.86 5.46
CA THR A 187 18.79 -0.31 5.52
C THR A 187 17.61 -0.19 4.54
N PRO A 188 16.98 -1.31 4.14
CA PRO A 188 15.76 -1.28 3.33
C PRO A 188 14.65 -0.40 3.92
N TYR A 189 14.55 -0.36 5.26
CA TYR A 189 13.56 0.47 5.95
C TYR A 189 13.86 1.97 5.81
N ALA A 190 15.11 2.38 5.98
CA ALA A 190 15.53 3.77 5.77
C ALA A 190 15.33 4.21 4.33
N GLN A 191 15.74 3.39 3.35
CA GLN A 191 15.50 3.67 1.93
C GLN A 191 14.00 3.88 1.67
N SER A 192 13.15 3.00 2.20
CA SER A 192 11.69 3.10 2.08
C SER A 192 11.16 4.40 2.71
N ARG A 193 11.59 4.78 3.92
CA ARG A 193 11.16 6.04 4.56
C ARG A 193 11.63 7.27 3.80
N ILE A 194 12.87 7.30 3.32
CA ILE A 194 13.43 8.39 2.54
C ILE A 194 12.60 8.59 1.27
N MET A 195 12.36 7.52 0.49
CA MET A 195 11.54 7.61 -0.71
C MET A 195 10.09 8.03 -0.41
N SER A 196 9.49 7.51 0.67
CA SER A 196 8.13 7.89 1.09
C SER A 196 8.03 9.38 1.42
N LYS A 197 9.00 9.93 2.18
CA LYS A 197 9.01 11.34 2.58
C LYS A 197 9.27 12.28 1.40
N ILE A 198 10.15 11.91 0.46
CA ILE A 198 10.32 12.68 -0.79
C ILE A 198 9.02 12.65 -1.60
N ALA A 199 8.40 11.48 -1.75
CA ALA A 199 7.18 11.29 -2.53
C ALA A 199 5.97 12.05 -1.97
N SER A 200 5.98 12.37 -0.67
CA SER A 200 4.92 13.16 -0.05
C SER A 200 4.92 14.60 -0.55
N ARG A 201 6.05 15.04 -1.13
CA ARG A 201 6.23 16.36 -1.74
C ARG A 201 6.28 16.32 -3.27
N SER A 202 7.07 15.39 -3.82
CA SER A 202 7.34 15.29 -5.26
C SER A 202 7.55 13.84 -5.67
N LEU A 203 6.63 13.33 -6.50
CA LEU A 203 6.80 12.02 -7.10
C LEU A 203 7.97 12.01 -8.09
N THR A 204 8.14 13.13 -8.81
CA THR A 204 9.22 13.31 -9.78
C THR A 204 10.60 13.14 -9.13
N ALA A 205 10.83 13.79 -7.99
CA ALA A 205 12.07 13.68 -7.24
C ALA A 205 12.25 12.29 -6.63
N ALA A 206 11.18 11.71 -6.09
CA ALA A 206 11.21 10.38 -5.49
C ALA A 206 11.63 9.33 -6.54
N VAL A 207 10.99 9.29 -7.71
CA VAL A 207 11.34 8.36 -8.80
C VAL A 207 12.78 8.57 -9.28
N SER A 208 13.24 9.81 -9.34
CA SER A 208 14.61 10.15 -9.75
C SER A 208 15.67 9.64 -8.78
N CYS A 209 15.39 9.68 -7.47
CA CYS A 209 16.27 9.12 -6.43
C CYS A 209 16.09 7.60 -6.27
N MET A 210 14.92 7.06 -6.61
CA MET A 210 14.56 5.66 -6.40
C MET A 210 15.34 4.71 -7.30
N VAL A 211 15.39 4.98 -8.61
CA VAL A 211 15.98 4.04 -9.60
C VAL A 211 17.44 3.70 -9.32
N PRO A 212 18.34 4.65 -9.00
CA PRO A 212 19.73 4.34 -8.66
C PRO A 212 19.88 3.43 -7.43
N ASN A 213 18.88 3.39 -6.55
CA ASN A 213 18.87 2.64 -5.29
C ASN A 213 18.07 1.33 -5.32
N SER A 214 17.44 0.97 -6.44
CA SER A 214 16.57 -0.22 -6.48
C SER A 214 16.65 -1.02 -7.78
N LEU A 215 16.85 -0.33 -8.90
CA LEU A 215 16.80 -0.90 -10.24
C LEU A 215 17.93 -0.27 -11.05
N GLY A 216 19.16 -0.68 -10.73
CA GLY A 216 20.32 -0.01 -11.29
C GLY A 216 21.60 -0.85 -11.35
N PRO A 217 22.56 -0.40 -12.19
CA PRO A 217 23.95 -0.82 -12.16
C PRO A 217 24.57 -0.91 -10.76
N GLY A 218 24.18 -0.04 -9.82
CA GLY A 218 24.74 -0.04 -8.46
C GLY A 218 24.55 -1.39 -7.75
N GLU A 219 23.31 -1.87 -7.65
CA GLU A 219 23.01 -3.16 -7.01
C GLU A 219 23.67 -4.34 -7.74
N LEU A 220 23.59 -4.35 -9.07
CA LEU A 220 24.23 -5.39 -9.89
C LEU A 220 25.76 -5.43 -9.69
N LEU A 221 26.41 -4.27 -9.61
CA LEU A 221 27.85 -4.16 -9.39
C LEU A 221 28.25 -4.64 -7.99
N MET A 222 27.46 -4.32 -6.96
CA MET A 222 27.75 -4.77 -5.59
C MET A 222 27.76 -6.30 -5.49
N HIS A 223 26.79 -6.97 -6.14
CA HIS A 223 26.64 -8.42 -6.06
C HIS A 223 27.49 -9.19 -7.07
N TYR A 224 27.64 -8.68 -8.29
CA TYR A 224 28.23 -9.44 -9.40
C TYR A 224 29.40 -8.73 -10.08
N GLY A 225 29.66 -7.46 -9.81
CA GLY A 225 30.76 -6.72 -10.43
C GLY A 225 32.13 -7.29 -10.05
N THR A 226 33.10 -7.19 -10.95
CA THR A 226 34.51 -7.44 -10.58
C THR A 226 35.01 -6.33 -9.64
N GLU A 227 36.12 -6.57 -8.94
CA GLU A 227 36.69 -5.53 -8.07
C GLU A 227 37.08 -4.28 -8.86
N GLU A 228 37.60 -4.42 -10.08
CA GLU A 228 37.92 -3.30 -10.97
C GLU A 228 36.67 -2.50 -11.33
N GLN A 229 35.56 -3.19 -11.66
CA GLN A 229 34.28 -2.54 -11.98
C GLN A 229 33.73 -1.80 -10.75
N LYS A 230 33.76 -2.42 -9.57
CA LYS A 230 33.31 -1.80 -8.32
C LYS A 230 34.10 -0.54 -8.01
N GLN A 231 35.43 -0.60 -8.06
CA GLN A 231 36.31 0.54 -7.80
C GLN A 231 36.12 1.68 -8.82
N ARG A 232 35.81 1.37 -10.08
CA ARG A 232 35.56 2.40 -11.12
C ARG A 232 34.21 3.08 -10.98
N TRP A 233 33.14 2.32 -10.72
CA TRP A 233 31.77 2.80 -10.90
C TRP A 233 31.08 3.16 -9.59
N LEU A 234 31.24 2.36 -8.52
CA LEU A 234 30.50 2.60 -7.27
C LEU A 234 30.79 3.98 -6.64
N PRO A 235 32.02 4.51 -6.64
CA PRO A 235 32.28 5.85 -6.11
C PRO A 235 31.56 6.96 -6.89
N GLY A 236 31.51 6.84 -8.22
CA GLY A 236 30.83 7.82 -9.07
C GLY A 236 29.31 7.76 -8.94
N LEU A 237 28.77 6.54 -8.78
CA LEU A 237 27.35 6.33 -8.50
C LEU A 237 26.95 6.88 -7.12
N ALA A 238 27.82 6.72 -6.12
CA ALA A 238 27.57 7.17 -4.76
C ALA A 238 27.53 8.71 -4.63
N ASN A 239 28.45 9.40 -5.29
CA ASN A 239 28.54 10.87 -5.25
C ASN A 239 27.75 11.58 -6.36
N GLY A 240 27.02 10.83 -7.19
CA GLY A 240 26.16 11.35 -8.25
C GLY A 240 26.90 11.96 -9.45
N THR A 241 28.21 11.79 -9.56
CA THR A 241 28.95 12.12 -10.81
C THR A 241 28.63 11.14 -11.93
N GLU A 242 28.20 9.92 -11.58
CA GLU A 242 27.64 8.96 -12.50
C GLU A 242 26.13 8.80 -12.25
N ILE A 243 25.30 9.08 -13.26
CA ILE A 243 23.84 8.89 -13.21
C ILE A 243 23.50 7.60 -13.96
N PRO A 244 23.02 6.56 -13.28
CA PRO A 244 22.71 5.30 -13.92
C PRO A 244 21.33 5.28 -14.57
N CYS A 245 21.19 4.50 -15.64
CA CYS A 245 19.91 3.98 -16.10
C CYS A 245 20.01 2.48 -16.41
N PHE A 246 18.87 1.78 -16.56
CA PHE A 246 18.85 0.35 -16.87
C PHE A 246 17.94 0.00 -18.04
N GLY A 247 18.55 -0.36 -19.18
CA GLY A 247 17.91 -0.77 -20.42
C GLY A 247 17.51 -2.25 -20.44
N LEU A 248 16.31 -2.57 -19.95
CA LEU A 248 15.69 -3.90 -20.10
C LEU A 248 14.63 -3.90 -21.20
N THR A 249 13.62 -3.05 -21.06
CA THR A 249 12.42 -3.01 -21.89
C THR A 249 12.69 -2.47 -23.30
N GLY A 250 12.12 -3.13 -24.30
CA GLY A 250 12.19 -2.75 -25.71
C GLY A 250 10.80 -2.67 -26.37
N PRO A 251 10.74 -2.33 -27.68
CA PRO A 251 9.51 -2.34 -28.46
C PRO A 251 8.78 -3.69 -28.46
N GLU A 252 9.54 -4.78 -28.59
CA GLU A 252 8.99 -6.14 -28.75
C GLU A 252 8.80 -6.88 -27.42
N ALA A 253 9.47 -6.44 -26.35
CA ALA A 253 9.50 -7.16 -25.07
C ALA A 253 9.38 -6.20 -23.88
N GLY A 254 8.38 -6.46 -23.04
CA GLY A 254 8.15 -5.79 -21.75
C GLY A 254 7.98 -6.82 -20.64
N SER A 255 6.74 -7.29 -20.46
CA SER A 255 6.43 -8.34 -19.48
C SER A 255 7.16 -9.66 -19.74
N ASP A 256 7.32 -10.05 -21.01
CA ASP A 256 8.14 -11.19 -21.41
C ASP A 256 9.61 -10.75 -21.61
N ALA A 257 10.26 -10.39 -20.50
CA ALA A 257 11.64 -9.89 -20.52
C ALA A 257 12.66 -10.97 -20.96
N GLY A 258 12.29 -12.25 -20.92
CA GLY A 258 13.10 -13.35 -21.46
C GLY A 258 13.23 -13.31 -22.99
N ALA A 259 12.25 -12.70 -23.66
CA ALA A 259 12.15 -12.68 -25.12
C ALA A 259 12.79 -11.45 -25.79
N ILE A 260 13.61 -10.66 -25.09
CA ILE A 260 14.24 -9.47 -25.67
C ILE A 260 14.99 -9.78 -26.99
N PRO A 261 14.89 -8.91 -28.02
CA PRO A 261 15.55 -9.12 -29.31
C PRO A 261 16.94 -8.48 -29.38
N ASP A 262 17.34 -7.71 -28.37
CA ASP A 262 18.63 -7.02 -28.33
C ASP A 262 19.78 -8.05 -28.26
N THR A 263 20.85 -7.83 -29.03
CA THR A 263 21.92 -8.81 -29.21
C THR A 263 23.30 -8.24 -28.93
N GLY A 264 24.19 -9.13 -28.49
CA GLY A 264 25.64 -8.94 -28.48
C GLY A 264 26.29 -10.16 -29.11
N VAL A 265 26.99 -9.97 -30.23
CA VAL A 265 27.67 -11.05 -30.95
C VAL A 265 29.16 -10.96 -30.68
N VAL A 266 29.75 -12.04 -30.15
CA VAL A 266 31.18 -12.11 -29.85
C VAL A 266 31.99 -11.98 -31.14
N CYS A 267 32.90 -11.01 -31.18
CA CYS A 267 33.77 -10.78 -32.33
C CYS A 267 35.07 -10.07 -31.93
N TYR A 268 36.05 -10.03 -32.83
CA TYR A 268 37.20 -9.14 -32.69
C TYR A 268 36.84 -7.73 -33.17
N GLY A 269 37.41 -6.71 -32.51
CA GLY A 269 37.25 -5.32 -32.88
C GLY A 269 38.31 -4.44 -32.23
N MET A 270 38.35 -3.16 -32.63
CA MET A 270 39.35 -2.22 -32.12
C MET A 270 38.83 -1.54 -30.84
N TYR A 271 39.63 -1.58 -29.78
CA TYR A 271 39.41 -0.83 -28.54
C TYR A 271 40.74 -0.21 -28.09
N GLU A 272 40.73 1.09 -27.81
CA GLU A 272 41.94 1.85 -27.39
C GLU A 272 43.17 1.62 -28.30
N GLY A 273 42.95 1.51 -29.61
CA GLY A 273 44.00 1.32 -30.62
C GLY A 273 44.57 -0.10 -30.69
N ARG A 274 43.94 -1.09 -30.05
CA ARG A 274 44.33 -2.51 -30.11
C ARG A 274 43.15 -3.37 -30.56
N GLU A 275 43.44 -4.43 -31.30
CA GLU A 275 42.44 -5.46 -31.61
C GLU A 275 42.22 -6.32 -30.36
N VAL A 276 40.99 -6.38 -29.88
CA VAL A 276 40.57 -7.13 -28.70
C VAL A 276 39.33 -7.96 -29.01
N LEU A 277 39.10 -8.98 -28.19
CA LEU A 277 37.83 -9.71 -28.20
C LEU A 277 36.76 -8.88 -27.49
N GLY A 278 35.59 -8.76 -28.10
CA GLY A 278 34.50 -7.93 -27.63
C GLY A 278 33.15 -8.42 -28.15
N LEU A 279 32.17 -7.53 -28.11
CA LEU A 279 30.80 -7.76 -28.56
C LEU A 279 30.43 -6.69 -29.58
N ASN A 280 29.89 -7.12 -30.73
CA ASN A 280 29.15 -6.24 -31.61
C ASN A 280 27.67 -6.20 -31.17
N MET A 281 27.21 -5.04 -30.73
CA MET A 281 25.93 -4.85 -30.05
C MET A 281 24.90 -4.17 -30.96
N THR A 282 23.67 -4.68 -30.93
CA THR A 282 22.50 -3.97 -31.48
C THR A 282 21.36 -4.03 -30.49
N PHE A 283 20.86 -2.86 -30.10
CA PHE A 283 19.84 -2.72 -29.07
C PHE A 283 18.93 -1.51 -29.31
N SER A 284 17.68 -1.63 -28.87
CA SER A 284 16.68 -0.57 -28.95
C SER A 284 15.76 -0.65 -27.73
N LYS A 285 16.06 0.16 -26.73
CA LYS A 285 15.34 0.22 -25.45
C LYS A 285 14.43 1.44 -25.38
N ARG A 286 13.29 1.29 -24.69
CA ARG A 286 12.31 2.36 -24.48
C ARG A 286 11.84 2.38 -23.03
N TRP A 287 11.30 3.52 -22.63
CA TRP A 287 10.79 3.77 -21.28
C TRP A 287 11.84 3.61 -20.19
N ILE A 288 13.08 3.98 -20.51
CA ILE A 288 14.20 3.83 -19.59
C ILE A 288 14.30 5.08 -18.72
N THR A 289 13.99 4.93 -17.44
CA THR A 289 14.09 6.01 -16.44
C THR A 289 15.54 6.47 -16.31
N LEU A 290 15.74 7.78 -16.15
CA LEU A 290 17.01 8.51 -16.16
C LEU A 290 17.82 8.48 -17.47
N ALA A 291 17.46 7.67 -18.48
CA ALA A 291 18.22 7.58 -19.73
C ALA A 291 18.55 8.94 -20.40
N PRO A 292 17.67 9.95 -20.43
CA PRO A 292 17.97 11.25 -21.05
C PRO A 292 19.16 11.99 -20.44
N ILE A 293 19.46 11.73 -19.17
CA ILE A 293 20.54 12.39 -18.41
C ILE A 293 21.57 11.38 -17.86
N ALA A 294 21.48 10.12 -18.27
CA ALA A 294 22.36 9.07 -17.78
C ALA A 294 23.79 9.29 -18.27
N THR A 295 24.77 9.01 -17.40
CA THR A 295 26.18 8.95 -17.77
C THR A 295 26.65 7.50 -17.96
N VAL A 296 25.89 6.54 -17.42
CA VAL A 296 26.17 5.11 -17.53
C VAL A 296 24.88 4.32 -17.73
N VAL A 297 24.92 3.37 -18.66
CA VAL A 297 23.80 2.53 -19.09
C VAL A 297 24.09 1.08 -18.69
N GLY A 298 23.31 0.54 -17.76
CA GLY A 298 23.18 -0.90 -17.61
C GLY A 298 22.29 -1.44 -18.71
N LEU A 299 22.69 -2.50 -19.41
CA LEU A 299 21.97 -3.02 -20.58
C LEU A 299 21.83 -4.54 -20.52
N ALA A 300 20.62 -5.04 -20.72
CA ALA A 300 20.34 -6.47 -20.89
C ALA A 300 20.16 -6.82 -22.38
N PHE A 301 20.82 -7.90 -22.82
CA PHE A 301 20.82 -8.37 -24.22
C PHE A 301 21.06 -9.89 -24.28
N LYS A 302 20.76 -10.53 -25.42
CA LYS A 302 21.09 -11.93 -25.69
C LYS A 302 22.50 -12.05 -26.27
N LEU A 303 23.32 -12.88 -25.64
CA LEU A 303 24.71 -13.08 -26.03
C LEU A 303 24.84 -14.28 -26.97
N HIS A 304 25.50 -14.05 -28.11
CA HIS A 304 25.76 -15.06 -29.12
C HIS A 304 27.26 -15.16 -29.43
N ASP A 305 27.79 -16.39 -29.46
CA ASP A 305 29.18 -16.70 -29.82
C ASP A 305 29.21 -17.73 -30.96
N PRO A 306 28.92 -17.32 -32.20
CA PRO A 306 28.81 -18.26 -33.33
C PRO A 306 30.16 -18.95 -33.66
N ASP A 307 31.28 -18.31 -33.31
CA ASP A 307 32.63 -18.77 -33.64
C ASP A 307 33.32 -19.50 -32.48
N GLY A 308 32.66 -19.64 -31.32
CA GLY A 308 33.18 -20.34 -30.14
C GLY A 308 34.41 -19.67 -29.52
N LEU A 309 34.48 -18.34 -29.58
CA LEU A 309 35.62 -17.53 -29.13
C LEU A 309 35.71 -17.41 -27.61
N LEU A 310 34.62 -17.71 -26.87
CA LEU A 310 34.59 -17.72 -25.41
C LEU A 310 35.02 -19.05 -24.78
N GLY A 311 35.36 -20.05 -25.60
CA GLY A 311 36.03 -21.29 -25.16
C GLY A 311 35.24 -22.59 -25.37
N ASP A 312 33.91 -22.53 -25.48
CA ASP A 312 33.07 -23.69 -25.84
C ASP A 312 32.55 -23.58 -27.26
N LYS A 313 33.14 -24.35 -28.18
CA LYS A 313 32.77 -24.37 -29.61
C LYS A 313 31.39 -24.93 -29.90
N ASN A 314 30.76 -25.62 -28.93
CA ASN A 314 29.43 -26.20 -29.11
C ASN A 314 28.32 -25.29 -28.54
N LYS A 315 28.68 -24.20 -27.85
CA LYS A 315 27.74 -23.27 -27.25
C LYS A 315 27.72 -21.97 -28.03
N THR A 316 26.66 -21.76 -28.82
CA THR A 316 26.49 -20.53 -29.62
C THR A 316 25.56 -19.52 -28.96
N ASP A 317 24.55 -19.97 -28.21
CA ASP A 317 23.64 -19.12 -27.46
C ASP A 317 23.98 -19.22 -25.96
N TYR A 318 24.29 -18.09 -25.36
CA TYR A 318 24.60 -18.00 -23.94
C TYR A 318 23.39 -17.55 -23.11
N GLY A 319 22.34 -17.04 -23.74
CA GLY A 319 21.20 -16.44 -23.05
C GLY A 319 21.43 -14.97 -22.69
N ILE A 320 20.65 -14.48 -21.73
CA ILE A 320 20.65 -13.06 -21.35
C ILE A 320 21.94 -12.73 -20.59
N THR A 321 22.59 -11.65 -20.98
CA THR A 321 23.78 -11.08 -20.35
C THR A 321 23.53 -9.61 -20.02
N CYS A 322 24.17 -9.12 -18.96
CA CYS A 322 24.14 -7.72 -18.57
C CYS A 322 25.52 -7.07 -18.78
N ALA A 323 25.53 -5.89 -19.38
CA ALA A 323 26.74 -5.08 -19.54
C ALA A 323 26.53 -3.67 -18.99
N LEU A 324 27.63 -2.99 -18.69
CA LEU A 324 27.65 -1.59 -18.26
C LEU A 324 28.43 -0.77 -19.29
N ILE A 325 27.77 0.22 -19.89
CA ILE A 325 28.30 0.99 -21.01
C ILE A 325 28.25 2.48 -20.66
N PRO A 326 29.33 3.26 -20.81
CA PRO A 326 29.25 4.72 -20.70
C PRO A 326 28.19 5.26 -21.67
N ALA A 327 27.32 6.17 -21.22
CA ALA A 327 26.27 6.74 -22.07
C ALA A 327 26.84 7.58 -23.23
N SER A 328 28.05 8.11 -23.07
CA SER A 328 28.79 8.83 -24.11
C SER A 328 29.57 7.92 -25.06
N TYR A 329 29.48 6.60 -24.91
CA TYR A 329 30.23 5.65 -25.73
C TYR A 329 29.79 5.72 -27.21
N GLU A 330 30.74 5.61 -28.13
CA GLU A 330 30.48 5.81 -29.56
C GLU A 330 29.39 4.85 -30.07
N GLY A 331 28.39 5.40 -30.77
CA GLY A 331 27.26 4.65 -31.31
C GLY A 331 26.10 4.41 -30.34
N VAL A 332 26.28 4.68 -29.03
CA VAL A 332 25.18 4.74 -28.06
C VAL A 332 24.47 6.09 -28.19
N LYS A 333 23.14 6.07 -28.32
CA LYS A 333 22.33 7.28 -28.35
C LYS A 333 21.31 7.28 -27.21
N THR A 334 21.33 8.38 -26.46
CA THR A 334 20.41 8.71 -25.38
C THR A 334 19.96 10.18 -25.53
N GLY A 335 19.16 10.69 -24.61
CA GLY A 335 18.76 12.11 -24.55
C GLY A 335 17.32 12.40 -24.95
N GLU A 336 16.71 11.58 -25.80
CA GLU A 336 15.30 11.70 -26.16
C GLU A 336 14.39 11.35 -24.97
N ARG A 337 13.30 12.11 -24.81
CA ARG A 337 12.37 11.96 -23.67
C ARG A 337 11.01 11.40 -24.10
N HIS A 338 10.47 10.50 -23.29
CA HIS A 338 9.04 10.18 -23.25
C HIS A 338 8.33 11.07 -22.23
N ASN A 339 7.00 11.17 -22.34
CA ASN A 339 6.16 11.88 -21.38
C ASN A 339 5.13 10.91 -20.75
N PRO A 340 5.41 10.36 -19.56
CA PRO A 340 4.50 9.46 -18.86
C PRO A 340 3.45 10.20 -18.00
N GLY A 341 3.32 11.52 -18.13
CA GLY A 341 2.40 12.36 -17.33
C GLY A 341 3.07 13.02 -16.11
N SER A 342 4.02 12.33 -15.47
CA SER A 342 4.94 12.92 -14.49
C SER A 342 6.32 13.16 -15.14
N PRO A 343 6.93 14.34 -14.96
CA PRO A 343 8.09 14.77 -15.74
C PRO A 343 9.43 14.19 -15.26
N PHE A 344 9.44 13.04 -14.59
CA PHE A 344 10.70 12.34 -14.30
C PHE A 344 11.40 11.96 -15.60
N MET A 345 12.73 11.96 -15.58
CA MET A 345 13.52 11.64 -16.77
C MET A 345 13.23 10.22 -17.24
N ASN A 346 12.72 10.08 -18.47
CA ASN A 346 12.39 8.80 -19.06
C ASN A 346 12.61 8.88 -20.57
N GLY A 347 13.28 7.90 -21.17
CA GLY A 347 13.75 8.02 -22.54
C GLY A 347 14.02 6.71 -23.27
N THR A 348 14.74 6.83 -24.38
CA THR A 348 15.22 5.70 -25.19
C THR A 348 16.73 5.48 -24.97
N VAL A 349 17.17 4.25 -25.23
CA VAL A 349 18.59 3.94 -25.36
C VAL A 349 18.75 3.06 -26.59
N VAL A 350 19.43 3.55 -27.62
CA VAL A 350 19.54 2.86 -28.91
C VAL A 350 21.00 2.78 -29.36
N GLY A 351 21.34 1.67 -30.01
CA GLY A 351 22.67 1.44 -30.56
C GLY A 351 22.59 0.39 -31.66
N LYS A 352 23.35 0.60 -32.72
CA LYS A 352 23.46 -0.33 -33.84
C LYS A 352 24.92 -0.49 -34.21
N ASP A 353 25.35 -1.74 -34.33
CA ASP A 353 26.72 -2.11 -34.65
C ASP A 353 27.76 -1.48 -33.69
N VAL A 354 27.45 -1.45 -32.38
CA VAL A 354 28.29 -0.84 -31.33
C VAL A 354 29.26 -1.87 -30.78
N PHE A 355 30.57 -1.68 -30.99
CA PHE A 355 31.59 -2.58 -30.44
C PHE A 355 31.98 -2.21 -29.01
N ILE A 356 31.83 -3.16 -28.06
CA ILE A 356 32.29 -3.02 -26.68
C ILE A 356 33.25 -4.15 -26.30
N PRO A 357 34.28 -3.90 -25.46
CA PRO A 357 35.16 -4.97 -24.97
C PRO A 357 34.41 -5.89 -24.00
N LEU A 358 34.85 -7.14 -23.86
CA LEU A 358 34.21 -8.11 -22.96
C LEU A 358 34.20 -7.68 -21.48
N ASP A 359 35.14 -6.83 -21.07
CA ASP A 359 35.25 -6.30 -19.71
C ASP A 359 34.05 -5.41 -19.30
N PHE A 360 33.21 -5.02 -20.26
CA PHE A 360 31.95 -4.30 -19.98
C PHE A 360 30.84 -5.23 -19.47
N ILE A 361 30.97 -6.56 -19.67
CA ILE A 361 30.04 -7.53 -19.07
C ILE A 361 30.15 -7.43 -17.54
N ILE A 362 29.02 -7.31 -16.85
CA ILE A 362 29.00 -7.19 -15.39
C ILE A 362 29.52 -8.49 -14.77
N GLY A 363 30.64 -8.39 -14.03
CA GLY A 363 31.38 -9.54 -13.50
C GLY A 363 32.22 -10.31 -14.51
N GLY A 364 32.46 -9.73 -15.69
CA GLY A 364 33.32 -10.27 -16.73
C GLY A 364 32.74 -11.51 -17.43
N ILE A 365 33.61 -12.18 -18.18
CA ILE A 365 33.25 -13.33 -19.04
C ILE A 365 32.62 -14.48 -18.24
N GLU A 366 32.99 -14.66 -16.97
CA GLU A 366 32.43 -15.71 -16.11
C GLU A 366 30.91 -15.59 -15.90
N ASN A 367 30.37 -14.39 -16.10
CA ASN A 367 28.96 -14.08 -15.99
C ASN A 367 28.24 -13.95 -17.35
N ALA A 368 28.92 -14.27 -18.45
CA ALA A 368 28.29 -14.43 -19.75
C ALA A 368 27.13 -15.44 -19.69
N GLY A 369 25.93 -14.99 -20.06
CA GLY A 369 24.70 -15.79 -20.02
C GLY A 369 23.99 -15.87 -18.67
N ARG A 370 24.52 -15.23 -17.61
CA ARG A 370 23.93 -15.25 -16.26
C ARG A 370 23.06 -14.03 -15.94
N GLY A 371 22.85 -13.14 -16.92
CA GLY A 371 22.15 -11.87 -16.72
C GLY A 371 20.69 -12.06 -16.29
N TRP A 372 20.00 -13.11 -16.76
CA TRP A 372 18.61 -13.36 -16.34
C TRP A 372 18.49 -13.61 -14.83
N ARG A 373 19.37 -14.46 -14.29
CA ARG A 373 19.46 -14.71 -12.85
C ARG A 373 19.74 -13.42 -12.07
N MET A 374 20.71 -12.63 -12.51
CA MET A 374 21.05 -11.35 -11.86
C MET A 374 19.85 -10.41 -11.80
N LEU A 375 19.11 -10.30 -12.91
CA LEU A 375 17.90 -9.49 -12.99
C LEU A 375 16.84 -10.01 -12.03
N MET A 376 16.60 -11.32 -11.96
CA MET A 376 15.59 -11.86 -11.06
C MET A 376 15.93 -11.67 -9.57
N GLU A 377 17.21 -11.76 -9.20
CA GLU A 377 17.66 -11.57 -7.81
C GLU A 377 17.58 -10.08 -7.39
N CYS A 378 18.12 -9.14 -8.17
CA CYS A 378 18.12 -7.71 -7.82
C CYS A 378 16.74 -7.03 -8.01
N LEU A 379 16.02 -7.30 -9.11
CA LEU A 379 14.69 -6.70 -9.34
C LEU A 379 13.67 -7.10 -8.27
N ALA A 380 13.85 -8.26 -7.64
CA ALA A 380 12.96 -8.72 -6.59
C ALA A 380 13.02 -7.82 -5.36
N VAL A 381 14.20 -7.29 -4.99
CA VAL A 381 14.37 -6.44 -3.80
C VAL A 381 13.74 -5.07 -4.02
N GLY A 382 14.08 -4.41 -5.12
CA GLY A 382 13.56 -3.07 -5.44
C GLY A 382 12.04 -2.99 -5.42
N ARG A 383 11.37 -4.05 -5.93
CA ARG A 383 9.91 -4.21 -5.94
C ARG A 383 9.29 -4.15 -4.54
N GLY A 384 10.01 -4.59 -3.50
CA GLY A 384 9.54 -4.60 -2.11
C GLY A 384 9.75 -3.29 -1.36
N ILE A 385 10.48 -2.33 -1.93
CA ILE A 385 10.88 -1.08 -1.26
C ILE A 385 10.25 0.13 -1.95
N SER A 386 10.48 0.24 -3.24
CA SER A 386 10.32 1.45 -4.05
C SER A 386 8.85 1.85 -4.24
N LEU A 387 8.10 1.13 -5.07
CA LEU A 387 6.68 1.41 -5.31
C LEU A 387 5.80 1.27 -4.05
N PRO A 388 6.07 0.32 -3.12
CA PRO A 388 5.38 0.30 -1.83
C PRO A 388 5.59 1.59 -1.02
N ALA A 389 6.80 2.17 -1.00
CA ALA A 389 7.04 3.46 -0.33
C ALA A 389 6.21 4.60 -0.93
N LEU A 390 6.19 4.72 -2.26
CA LEU A 390 5.37 5.75 -2.94
C LEU A 390 3.87 5.57 -2.67
N SER A 391 3.42 4.31 -2.64
CA SER A 391 2.01 3.95 -2.35
C SER A 391 1.62 4.31 -0.92
N THR A 392 2.50 4.01 0.04
CA THR A 392 2.30 4.38 1.45
C THR A 392 2.29 5.89 1.64
N SER A 393 3.20 6.63 1.01
CA SER A 393 3.24 8.10 1.02
C SER A 393 1.94 8.73 0.51
N ALA A 394 1.40 8.20 -0.60
CA ALA A 394 0.11 8.64 -1.12
C ALA A 394 -1.03 8.39 -0.12
N GLY A 395 -1.01 7.27 0.60
CA GLY A 395 -1.91 7.00 1.73
C GLY A 395 -1.77 8.02 2.86
N GLU A 396 -0.54 8.21 3.35
CA GLU A 396 -0.19 9.16 4.41
C GLU A 396 -0.67 10.58 4.08
N MET A 397 -0.36 11.10 2.88
CA MET A 397 -0.77 12.44 2.46
C MET A 397 -2.27 12.57 2.20
N THR A 398 -2.91 11.55 1.64
CA THR A 398 -4.36 11.54 1.43
C THR A 398 -5.08 11.54 2.79
N TYR A 399 -4.60 10.76 3.76
CA TYR A 399 -5.13 10.74 5.12
C TYR A 399 -5.10 12.14 5.74
N LEU A 400 -3.96 12.82 5.66
CA LEU A 400 -3.78 14.14 6.25
C LEU A 400 -4.66 15.19 5.58
N THR A 401 -4.52 15.34 4.26
CA THR A 401 -5.14 16.43 3.49
C THR A 401 -6.64 16.25 3.31
N VAL A 402 -7.12 15.03 3.07
CA VAL A 402 -8.56 14.74 2.93
C VAL A 402 -9.24 14.76 4.30
N GLY A 403 -8.58 14.27 5.36
CA GLY A 403 -9.10 14.39 6.73
C GLY A 403 -9.30 15.84 7.15
N ALA A 404 -8.30 16.69 6.89
CA ALA A 404 -8.38 18.14 7.11
C ALA A 404 -9.51 18.77 6.29
N PHE A 405 -9.58 18.47 4.98
CA PHE A 405 -10.64 18.97 4.11
C PHE A 405 -12.03 18.56 4.58
N ALA A 406 -12.22 17.29 4.97
CA ALA A 406 -13.49 16.75 5.39
C ALA A 406 -14.03 17.43 6.67
N LYS A 407 -13.12 17.87 7.54
CA LYS A 407 -13.44 18.64 8.75
C LYS A 407 -13.73 20.12 8.45
N VAL A 408 -12.95 20.75 7.58
CA VAL A 408 -13.02 22.20 7.30
C VAL A 408 -14.16 22.56 6.34
N ARG A 409 -14.42 21.74 5.32
CA ARG A 409 -15.46 22.00 4.33
C ARG A 409 -16.83 21.72 4.92
N GLU A 410 -17.70 22.71 4.91
CA GLU A 410 -19.10 22.57 5.31
C GLU A 410 -20.04 22.54 4.10
N GLN A 411 -21.03 21.64 4.11
CA GLN A 411 -22.20 21.64 3.23
C GLN A 411 -23.43 21.26 4.05
N PHE A 412 -24.60 21.74 3.65
CA PHE A 412 -25.84 21.53 4.40
C PHE A 412 -25.67 21.83 5.91
N LYS A 413 -24.87 22.86 6.22
CA LYS A 413 -24.62 23.40 7.57
C LYS A 413 -23.79 22.52 8.51
N ILE A 414 -23.15 21.46 8.01
CA ILE A 414 -22.26 20.60 8.80
C ILE A 414 -20.97 20.29 8.03
N PRO A 415 -19.88 19.88 8.72
CA PRO A 415 -18.68 19.36 8.05
C PRO A 415 -19.01 18.20 7.12
N VAL A 416 -18.42 18.17 5.93
CA VAL A 416 -18.71 17.10 4.94
C VAL A 416 -18.31 15.72 5.44
N GLY A 417 -17.30 15.61 6.31
CA GLY A 417 -16.92 14.35 6.94
C GLY A 417 -17.95 13.76 7.90
N LYS A 418 -19.06 14.46 8.18
CA LYS A 418 -20.19 13.95 8.99
C LYS A 418 -21.28 13.27 8.15
N PHE A 419 -21.20 13.30 6.82
CA PHE A 419 -22.13 12.54 5.97
C PHE A 419 -21.69 11.07 5.87
N GLU A 420 -22.61 10.12 6.05
CA GLU A 420 -22.27 8.69 6.05
C GLU A 420 -21.61 8.22 4.74
N GLY A 421 -22.04 8.76 3.59
CA GLY A 421 -21.38 8.46 2.30
C GLY A 421 -19.92 8.92 2.24
N VAL A 422 -19.58 10.04 2.91
CA VAL A 422 -18.19 10.51 3.05
C VAL A 422 -17.46 9.68 4.11
N GLN A 423 -18.14 9.25 5.17
CA GLN A 423 -17.56 8.39 6.21
C GLN A 423 -17.19 7.01 5.67
N GLU A 424 -17.96 6.45 4.73
CA GLU A 424 -17.59 5.21 4.05
C GLU A 424 -16.25 5.36 3.30
N ALA A 425 -16.14 6.36 2.42
CA ALA A 425 -14.91 6.62 1.66
C ALA A 425 -13.72 6.99 2.57
N SER A 426 -13.93 7.85 3.57
CA SER A 426 -12.85 8.26 4.48
C SER A 426 -12.40 7.12 5.42
N SER A 427 -13.30 6.21 5.80
CA SER A 427 -12.93 4.99 6.51
C SER A 427 -12.06 4.06 5.65
N ASN A 428 -12.25 4.05 4.33
CA ASN A 428 -11.39 3.35 3.38
C ASN A 428 -10.00 3.96 3.33
N ILE A 429 -9.88 5.29 3.25
CA ILE A 429 -8.59 5.99 3.31
C ILE A 429 -7.87 5.65 4.62
N ALA A 430 -8.57 5.76 5.75
CA ALA A 430 -8.00 5.53 7.08
C ALA A 430 -7.48 4.11 7.27
N SER A 431 -8.30 3.10 7.00
CA SER A 431 -7.89 1.69 7.15
C SER A 431 -6.85 1.26 6.12
N SER A 432 -6.91 1.77 4.88
CA SER A 432 -5.92 1.50 3.83
C SER A 432 -4.56 2.10 4.17
N THR A 433 -4.53 3.32 4.71
CA THR A 433 -3.29 3.98 5.14
C THR A 433 -2.62 3.20 6.26
N TYR A 434 -3.40 2.77 7.27
CA TYR A 434 -2.89 1.92 8.35
C TYR A 434 -2.36 0.58 7.84
N MET A 435 -3.07 -0.04 6.89
CA MET A 435 -2.63 -1.28 6.23
C MET A 435 -1.32 -1.09 5.46
N LEU A 436 -1.19 0.01 4.68
CA LEU A 436 -0.01 0.30 3.87
C LEU A 436 1.23 0.48 4.73
N GLU A 437 1.12 1.24 5.83
CA GLU A 437 2.26 1.43 6.73
C GLU A 437 2.63 0.13 7.46
N SER A 438 1.63 -0.60 7.96
CA SER A 438 1.85 -1.92 8.57
C SER A 438 2.55 -2.89 7.61
N PHE A 439 2.10 -2.92 6.35
CA PHE A 439 2.62 -3.82 5.33
C PHE A 439 4.06 -3.47 4.95
N ARG A 440 4.35 -2.18 4.76
CA ARG A 440 5.70 -1.66 4.47
C ARG A 440 6.68 -2.03 5.59
N HIS A 441 6.28 -1.94 6.85
CA HIS A 441 7.08 -2.36 8.00
C HIS A 441 7.46 -3.85 7.92
N LEU A 442 6.49 -4.75 7.75
CA LEU A 442 6.79 -6.19 7.71
C LEU A 442 7.62 -6.57 6.46
N VAL A 443 7.37 -5.96 5.30
CA VAL A 443 8.14 -6.23 4.07
C VAL A 443 9.60 -5.81 4.22
N THR A 444 9.85 -4.60 4.74
CA THR A 444 11.22 -4.11 4.95
C THR A 444 11.95 -4.88 6.06
N CYS A 445 11.24 -5.36 7.08
CA CYS A 445 11.76 -6.34 8.04
C CYS A 445 12.26 -7.61 7.34
N GLY A 446 11.45 -8.19 6.45
CA GLY A 446 11.83 -9.41 5.72
C GLY A 446 13.02 -9.21 4.79
N LEU A 447 13.12 -8.05 4.15
CA LEU A 447 14.28 -7.70 3.32
C LEU A 447 15.56 -7.50 4.15
N ASN A 448 15.44 -7.00 5.38
CA ASN A 448 16.58 -6.78 6.27
C ASN A 448 17.17 -8.08 6.86
N GLU A 449 16.40 -9.17 6.91
CA GLU A 449 16.89 -10.51 7.29
C GLU A 449 17.79 -11.14 6.20
N GLY A 450 17.89 -10.50 5.03
CA GLY A 450 18.69 -10.93 3.89
C GLY A 450 17.97 -11.90 2.95
N GLY A 451 18.68 -12.29 1.89
CA GLY A 451 18.10 -13.05 0.78
C GLY A 451 17.24 -12.20 -0.14
N THR A 452 16.45 -12.85 -1.00
CA THR A 452 15.67 -12.22 -2.07
C THR A 452 14.27 -12.83 -2.13
N PRO A 453 13.40 -12.52 -1.13
CA PRO A 453 12.07 -13.13 -0.98
C PRO A 453 11.07 -12.66 -2.06
N SER A 454 11.15 -13.27 -3.24
CA SER A 454 10.48 -12.79 -4.47
C SER A 454 8.95 -12.79 -4.39
N VAL A 455 8.36 -13.72 -3.64
CA VAL A 455 6.91 -13.84 -3.46
C VAL A 455 6.40 -12.70 -2.57
N MET A 456 7.09 -12.44 -1.45
CA MET A 456 6.75 -11.35 -0.55
C MET A 456 6.83 -10.00 -1.25
N THR A 457 7.89 -9.75 -2.04
CA THR A 457 8.02 -8.45 -2.73
C THR A 457 7.03 -8.30 -3.88
N ALA A 458 6.63 -9.39 -4.54
CA ALA A 458 5.53 -9.38 -5.49
C ALA A 458 4.18 -9.02 -4.82
N MET A 459 3.90 -9.57 -3.63
CA MET A 459 2.75 -9.15 -2.81
C MET A 459 2.85 -7.67 -2.46
N ALA A 460 4.01 -7.21 -1.98
CA ALA A 460 4.26 -5.83 -1.60
C ALA A 460 3.86 -4.86 -2.72
N LYS A 461 4.39 -5.09 -3.92
CA LYS A 461 4.11 -4.21 -5.06
C LYS A 461 2.65 -4.23 -5.50
N TYR A 462 2.06 -5.41 -5.66
CA TYR A 462 0.69 -5.50 -6.15
C TYR A 462 -0.29 -4.86 -5.16
N TYR A 463 -0.29 -5.31 -3.90
CA TYR A 463 -1.30 -4.86 -2.94
C TYR A 463 -1.06 -3.42 -2.50
N ALA A 464 0.20 -2.95 -2.38
CA ALA A 464 0.42 -1.55 -2.04
C ALA A 464 -0.07 -0.60 -3.15
N THR A 465 0.29 -0.87 -4.40
CA THR A 465 -0.11 0.01 -5.53
C THR A 465 -1.61 -0.04 -5.82
N GLU A 466 -2.27 -1.19 -5.59
CA GLU A 466 -3.71 -1.29 -5.78
C GLU A 466 -4.50 -0.65 -4.63
N THR A 467 -4.02 -0.78 -3.39
CA THR A 467 -4.58 -0.05 -2.24
C THR A 467 -4.42 1.47 -2.42
N MET A 468 -3.27 1.94 -2.93
CA MET A 468 -3.07 3.34 -3.30
C MET A 468 -4.09 3.81 -4.35
N ARG A 469 -4.32 3.03 -5.41
CA ARG A 469 -5.32 3.38 -6.43
C ARG A 469 -6.70 3.60 -5.80
N GLY A 470 -7.13 2.67 -4.96
CA GLY A 470 -8.42 2.75 -4.28
C GLY A 470 -8.54 3.98 -3.38
N LEU A 471 -7.60 4.18 -2.46
CA LEU A 471 -7.68 5.27 -1.48
C LEU A 471 -7.54 6.66 -2.11
N VAL A 472 -6.74 6.82 -3.18
CA VAL A 472 -6.63 8.13 -3.86
C VAL A 472 -7.93 8.44 -4.60
N ASN A 473 -8.60 7.44 -5.19
CA ASN A 473 -9.93 7.62 -5.76
C ASN A 473 -10.96 8.03 -4.69
N ASP A 474 -10.96 7.39 -3.53
CA ASP A 474 -11.81 7.80 -2.39
C ASP A 474 -11.52 9.27 -2.02
N GLY A 475 -10.25 9.68 -2.03
CA GLY A 475 -9.86 11.07 -1.81
C GLY A 475 -10.40 12.04 -2.87
N MET A 476 -10.38 11.65 -4.15
CA MET A 476 -10.93 12.44 -5.25
C MET A 476 -12.44 12.65 -5.05
N ASP A 477 -13.17 11.61 -4.63
CA ASP A 477 -14.61 11.66 -4.40
C ASP A 477 -14.97 12.59 -3.23
N ILE A 478 -14.22 12.54 -2.13
CA ILE A 478 -14.46 13.39 -0.95
C ILE A 478 -14.15 14.86 -1.23
N VAL A 479 -13.02 15.14 -1.89
CA VAL A 479 -12.58 16.51 -2.20
C VAL A 479 -13.42 17.11 -3.35
N GLY A 480 -13.95 16.25 -4.23
CA GLY A 480 -14.96 16.59 -5.23
C GLY A 480 -14.44 17.56 -6.29
N GLY A 481 -15.23 18.60 -6.59
CA GLY A 481 -14.92 19.56 -7.66
C GLY A 481 -13.54 20.21 -7.53
N ARG A 482 -13.04 20.41 -6.29
CA ARG A 482 -11.68 20.95 -6.05
C ARG A 482 -10.59 20.00 -6.56
N ALA A 483 -10.78 18.69 -6.41
CA ALA A 483 -9.77 17.69 -6.74
C ALA A 483 -9.45 17.68 -8.25
N ILE A 484 -10.43 18.01 -9.09
CA ILE A 484 -10.31 17.99 -10.55
C ILE A 484 -9.88 19.33 -11.15
N GLN A 485 -9.85 20.42 -10.38
CA GLN A 485 -9.33 21.71 -10.85
C GLN A 485 -7.80 21.73 -10.71
N LEU A 486 -7.08 21.57 -11.82
CA LEU A 486 -5.62 21.69 -11.83
C LEU A 486 -5.20 23.13 -11.49
N GLY A 487 -4.12 23.25 -10.72
CA GLY A 487 -3.50 24.53 -10.39
C GLY A 487 -2.55 24.41 -9.20
N PRO A 488 -1.78 25.47 -8.90
CA PRO A 488 -0.87 25.51 -7.75
C PRO A 488 -1.51 25.17 -6.39
N ARG A 489 -2.83 25.35 -6.22
CA ARG A 489 -3.54 25.09 -4.95
C ARG A 489 -4.05 23.65 -4.85
N ASN A 490 -3.90 22.85 -5.90
CA ASN A 490 -4.37 21.47 -5.93
C ASN A 490 -3.33 20.52 -5.30
N PHE A 491 -3.78 19.65 -4.39
CA PHE A 491 -2.92 18.69 -3.69
C PHE A 491 -3.13 17.23 -4.10
N LEU A 492 -4.07 16.91 -5.00
CA LEU A 492 -4.51 15.54 -5.27
C LEU A 492 -4.47 15.12 -6.74
N ALA A 493 -4.65 16.05 -7.68
CA ALA A 493 -4.74 15.76 -9.11
C ALA A 493 -3.44 15.17 -9.68
N LEU A 494 -2.28 15.70 -9.30
CA LEU A 494 -0.99 15.20 -9.80
C LEU A 494 -0.67 13.80 -9.25
N PRO A 495 -0.81 13.53 -7.93
CA PRO A 495 -0.76 12.15 -7.41
C PRO A 495 -1.72 11.20 -8.14
N TYR A 496 -2.98 11.62 -8.38
CA TYR A 496 -3.97 10.82 -9.10
C TYR A 496 -3.51 10.46 -10.53
N GLN A 497 -3.01 11.44 -11.28
CA GLN A 497 -2.53 11.24 -12.66
C GLN A 497 -1.35 10.26 -12.74
N ALA A 498 -0.58 10.10 -11.68
CA ALA A 498 0.59 9.24 -11.66
C ALA A 498 0.29 7.77 -11.30
N ILE A 499 -0.89 7.47 -10.75
CA ILE A 499 -1.30 6.10 -10.37
C ILE A 499 -1.05 5.06 -11.47
N PRO A 500 -1.37 5.32 -12.77
CA PRO A 500 -1.19 4.34 -13.84
C PRO A 500 0.27 3.87 -14.01
N VAL A 501 1.26 4.69 -13.66
CA VAL A 501 2.67 4.32 -13.76
C VAL A 501 2.98 3.19 -12.77
N SER A 502 2.65 3.37 -11.49
CA SER A 502 2.98 2.43 -10.41
C SER A 502 2.34 1.04 -10.60
N ILE A 503 1.14 0.97 -11.14
CA ILE A 503 0.45 -0.32 -11.38
C ILE A 503 0.98 -1.07 -12.61
N THR A 504 1.69 -0.39 -13.50
CA THR A 504 2.18 -0.92 -14.78
C THR A 504 3.65 -1.32 -14.75
N VAL A 505 4.52 -0.51 -14.13
CA VAL A 505 5.97 -0.75 -14.11
C VAL A 505 6.39 -1.80 -13.06
N GLU A 506 7.66 -2.23 -13.11
CA GLU A 506 8.25 -3.28 -12.23
C GLU A 506 7.50 -4.64 -12.23
N GLY A 507 6.81 -4.90 -13.34
CA GLY A 507 5.90 -6.03 -13.51
C GLY A 507 4.45 -5.56 -13.36
N ALA A 508 3.68 -5.63 -14.44
CA ALA A 508 2.28 -5.20 -14.42
C ALA A 508 1.49 -5.94 -13.33
N ASN A 509 0.59 -5.23 -12.65
CA ASN A 509 -0.19 -5.79 -11.53
C ASN A 509 -0.96 -7.06 -11.93
N ILE A 510 -1.47 -7.13 -13.16
CA ILE A 510 -2.18 -8.29 -13.70
C ILE A 510 -1.29 -9.55 -13.65
N LEU A 511 -0.06 -9.47 -14.13
CA LEU A 511 0.86 -10.61 -14.15
C LEU A 511 1.42 -10.91 -12.76
N THR A 512 1.68 -9.87 -11.96
CA THR A 512 2.17 -10.02 -10.60
C THR A 512 1.18 -10.82 -9.76
N ARG A 513 -0.12 -10.46 -9.82
CA ARG A 513 -1.19 -11.19 -9.13
C ARG A 513 -1.44 -12.58 -9.69
N SER A 514 -1.60 -12.70 -11.01
CA SER A 514 -2.08 -13.95 -11.61
C SER A 514 -1.00 -15.01 -11.79
N LEU A 515 0.28 -14.62 -11.94
CA LEU A 515 1.37 -15.55 -12.25
C LEU A 515 2.45 -15.59 -11.16
N MET A 516 2.91 -14.45 -10.66
CA MET A 516 4.09 -14.41 -9.79
C MET A 516 3.77 -14.85 -8.37
N ILE A 517 2.79 -14.21 -7.71
CA ILE A 517 2.51 -14.43 -6.28
C ILE A 517 2.18 -15.90 -6.00
N PHE A 518 1.17 -16.46 -6.68
CA PHE A 518 0.81 -17.86 -6.46
C PHE A 518 1.67 -18.84 -7.26
N GLY A 519 2.00 -18.56 -8.53
CA GLY A 519 2.75 -19.51 -9.35
C GLY A 519 4.16 -19.77 -8.82
N GLN A 520 4.90 -18.72 -8.49
CA GLN A 520 6.21 -18.88 -7.83
C GLN A 520 6.05 -19.28 -6.35
N GLY A 521 5.02 -18.75 -5.67
CA GLY A 521 4.68 -19.11 -4.29
C GLY A 521 4.45 -20.60 -4.10
N ALA A 522 3.67 -21.25 -4.96
CA ALA A 522 3.43 -22.67 -4.92
C ALA A 522 4.71 -23.49 -5.05
N MET A 523 5.63 -23.05 -5.90
CA MET A 523 6.90 -23.75 -6.10
C MET A 523 7.85 -23.55 -4.91
N ARG A 524 7.97 -22.33 -4.38
CA ARG A 524 8.97 -22.00 -3.34
C ARG A 524 8.48 -22.23 -1.91
N CYS A 525 7.20 -22.03 -1.67
CA CYS A 525 6.61 -22.06 -0.34
C CYS A 525 5.99 -23.43 0.01
N HIS A 526 5.58 -24.23 -0.99
CA HIS A 526 5.11 -25.58 -0.72
C HIS A 526 6.27 -26.48 -0.24
N PRO A 527 6.10 -27.25 0.85
CA PRO A 527 7.20 -27.98 1.47
C PRO A 527 7.75 -29.14 0.65
N TYR A 528 6.99 -29.68 -0.31
CA TYR A 528 7.38 -30.88 -1.06
C TYR A 528 7.39 -30.70 -2.57
N LEU A 529 6.73 -29.65 -3.10
CA LEU A 529 6.41 -29.60 -4.53
C LEU A 529 7.69 -29.51 -5.34
N PHE A 530 8.55 -28.55 -5.04
CA PHE A 530 9.81 -28.36 -5.76
C PHE A 530 10.68 -29.62 -5.82
N GLU A 531 10.87 -30.30 -4.69
CA GLU A 531 11.66 -31.54 -4.62
C GLU A 531 11.02 -32.69 -5.42
N GLU A 532 9.69 -32.83 -5.37
CA GLU A 532 8.96 -33.82 -6.19
C GLU A 532 9.16 -33.56 -7.69
N LEU A 533 9.10 -32.29 -8.11
CA LEU A 533 9.31 -31.90 -9.51
C LEU A 533 10.74 -32.21 -9.97
N GLN A 534 11.74 -31.95 -9.11
CA GLN A 534 13.14 -32.30 -9.40
C GLN A 534 13.34 -33.81 -9.54
N LEU A 535 12.71 -34.62 -8.68
CA LEU A 535 12.77 -36.07 -8.77
C LEU A 535 12.14 -36.57 -10.08
N LEU A 536 10.99 -36.01 -10.48
CA LEU A 536 10.30 -36.38 -11.72
C LEU A 536 11.11 -36.01 -12.98
N GLN A 537 11.98 -35.01 -12.89
CA GLN A 537 12.85 -34.55 -13.99
C GLN A 537 14.27 -35.15 -13.96
N SER A 538 14.58 -36.00 -12.99
CA SER A 538 15.90 -36.61 -12.84
C SER A 538 16.22 -37.60 -13.97
N ASP A 539 17.46 -37.56 -14.47
CA ASP A 539 17.97 -38.52 -15.46
C ASP A 539 18.08 -39.95 -14.88
N ASP A 540 18.35 -40.10 -13.57
CA ASP A 540 18.32 -41.39 -12.88
C ASP A 540 16.92 -41.73 -12.40
N LYS A 541 16.13 -42.33 -13.30
CA LYS A 541 14.74 -42.71 -13.04
C LYS A 541 14.58 -43.74 -11.93
N LYS A 542 15.55 -44.65 -11.72
CA LYS A 542 15.40 -45.74 -10.73
C LYS A 542 15.61 -45.24 -9.30
N GLU A 543 16.61 -44.39 -9.10
CA GLU A 543 16.83 -43.76 -7.80
C GLU A 543 15.73 -42.74 -7.49
N ALA A 544 15.33 -41.95 -8.49
CA ALA A 544 14.23 -40.99 -8.36
C ALA A 544 12.92 -41.64 -7.93
N GLN A 545 12.52 -42.75 -8.56
CA GLN A 545 11.28 -43.48 -8.20
C GLN A 545 11.25 -43.96 -6.75
N ARG A 546 12.41 -44.36 -6.20
CA ARG A 546 12.49 -44.78 -4.79
C ARG A 546 12.34 -43.60 -3.83
N LYS A 547 12.97 -42.47 -4.15
CA LYS A 547 12.87 -41.24 -3.35
C LYS A 547 11.47 -40.62 -3.46
N PHE A 548 10.84 -40.72 -4.63
CA PHE A 548 9.49 -40.23 -4.90
C PHE A 548 8.46 -40.91 -3.99
N ASP A 549 8.53 -42.22 -3.76
CA ASP A 549 7.62 -42.94 -2.86
C ASP A 549 7.61 -42.38 -1.43
N ASP A 550 8.77 -42.02 -0.88
CA ASP A 550 8.83 -41.42 0.46
C ASP A 550 8.28 -39.99 0.45
N MET A 551 8.64 -39.19 -0.56
CA MET A 551 8.22 -37.80 -0.68
C MET A 551 6.70 -37.67 -0.88
N PHE A 552 6.15 -38.44 -1.81
CA PHE A 552 4.73 -38.44 -2.14
C PHE A 552 3.85 -38.76 -0.92
N PHE A 553 4.26 -39.71 -0.07
CA PHE A 553 3.51 -40.03 1.15
C PHE A 553 3.69 -38.98 2.26
N LYS A 554 4.81 -38.25 2.30
CA LYS A 554 4.95 -37.07 3.17
C LYS A 554 4.03 -35.94 2.72
N HIS A 555 3.95 -35.69 1.41
CA HIS A 555 3.03 -34.73 0.82
C HIS A 555 1.56 -35.12 1.11
N LEU A 556 1.14 -36.36 0.83
CA LEU A 556 -0.21 -36.81 1.17
C LEU A 556 -0.51 -36.68 2.67
N GLY A 557 0.43 -37.09 3.53
CA GLY A 557 0.28 -36.95 4.99
C GLY A 557 0.11 -35.49 5.40
N TYR A 558 0.82 -34.57 4.76
CA TYR A 558 0.68 -33.13 4.93
C TYR A 558 -0.69 -32.62 4.48
N THR A 559 -1.16 -32.96 3.28
CA THR A 559 -2.47 -32.54 2.76
C THR A 559 -3.60 -33.00 3.69
N PHE A 560 -3.57 -34.26 4.13
CA PHE A 560 -4.57 -34.77 5.08
C PHE A 560 -4.45 -34.15 6.47
N ASN A 561 -3.25 -33.83 6.95
CA ASN A 561 -3.07 -33.08 8.20
C ASN A 561 -3.71 -31.68 8.11
N ARG A 562 -3.49 -30.96 7.00
CA ARG A 562 -4.12 -29.66 6.77
C ARG A 562 -5.63 -29.77 6.66
N GLY A 563 -6.14 -30.79 5.96
CA GLY A 563 -7.56 -31.12 5.95
C GLY A 563 -8.15 -31.36 7.33
N ALA A 564 -7.47 -32.14 8.18
CA ALA A 564 -7.91 -32.38 9.56
C ALA A 564 -7.90 -31.09 10.41
N LYS A 565 -6.86 -30.25 10.30
CA LYS A 565 -6.77 -28.96 10.98
C LYS A 565 -7.88 -28.00 10.53
N SER A 566 -8.10 -27.89 9.22
CA SER A 566 -9.18 -27.10 8.62
C SER A 566 -10.54 -27.55 9.10
N PHE A 567 -10.81 -28.85 9.09
CA PHE A 567 -12.09 -29.42 9.54
C PHE A 567 -12.36 -29.10 11.01
N VAL A 568 -11.40 -29.35 11.90
CA VAL A 568 -11.52 -29.05 13.33
C VAL A 568 -11.71 -27.55 13.57
N ALA A 569 -10.87 -26.71 12.95
CA ALA A 569 -10.98 -25.27 13.09
C ALA A 569 -12.30 -24.71 12.50
N GLY A 570 -12.85 -25.38 11.48
CA GLY A 570 -14.14 -25.05 10.86
C GLY A 570 -15.33 -25.21 11.80
N TYR A 571 -15.36 -26.29 12.59
CA TYR A 571 -16.44 -26.56 13.54
C TYR A 571 -16.29 -25.86 14.90
N PHE A 572 -15.05 -25.62 15.36
CA PHE A 572 -14.78 -25.11 16.70
C PHE A 572 -14.30 -23.64 16.74
N GLY A 573 -14.32 -22.91 15.61
CA GLY A 573 -14.10 -21.46 15.60
C GLY A 573 -12.62 -21.01 15.59
N GLY A 574 -11.74 -21.74 14.90
CA GLY A 574 -10.30 -21.45 14.79
C GLY A 574 -9.43 -22.56 15.39
N SER A 575 -8.10 -22.50 15.20
CA SER A 575 -7.22 -23.38 15.97
C SER A 575 -7.30 -22.99 17.45
N GLY A 576 -7.34 -23.96 18.37
CA GLY A 576 -7.28 -23.68 19.81
C GLY A 576 -6.02 -22.89 20.23
N SER A 577 -4.97 -22.94 19.42
CA SER A 577 -3.70 -22.24 19.60
C SER A 577 -3.71 -20.82 19.01
N ALA A 578 -3.34 -19.84 19.84
CA ALA A 578 -2.89 -18.52 19.46
C ALA A 578 -1.58 -18.25 20.22
N PRO A 579 -0.70 -17.35 19.74
CA PRO A 579 0.55 -17.08 20.44
C PRO A 579 0.31 -16.62 21.88
N ASN A 580 1.25 -16.92 22.77
CA ASN A 580 1.16 -16.54 24.18
C ASN A 580 1.19 -15.02 24.37
N TYR A 581 1.92 -14.31 23.51
CA TYR A 581 2.03 -12.85 23.52
C TYR A 581 0.80 -12.12 22.94
N ALA A 582 -0.19 -12.84 22.39
CA ALA A 582 -1.40 -12.20 21.85
C ALA A 582 -2.29 -11.66 22.99
N ASP A 583 -2.65 -10.38 22.92
CA ASP A 583 -3.60 -9.75 23.82
C ASP A 583 -5.07 -10.13 23.50
N SER A 584 -6.03 -9.54 24.21
CA SER A 584 -7.46 -9.80 24.01
C SER A 584 -7.95 -9.38 22.61
N PHE A 585 -7.37 -8.34 22.01
CA PHE A 585 -7.76 -7.81 20.71
C PHE A 585 -7.20 -8.65 19.55
N THR A 586 -5.91 -8.99 19.60
CA THR A 586 -5.17 -9.65 18.52
C THR A 586 -5.40 -11.17 18.51
N ARG A 587 -5.64 -11.79 19.66
CA ARG A 587 -5.79 -13.25 19.81
C ARG A 587 -6.86 -13.88 18.89
N PRO A 588 -8.06 -13.31 18.71
CA PRO A 588 -9.04 -13.83 17.76
C PRO A 588 -8.51 -13.88 16.32
N TYR A 589 -7.75 -12.86 15.88
CA TYR A 589 -7.21 -12.79 14.53
C TYR A 589 -6.13 -13.83 14.29
N TYR A 590 -5.21 -14.07 15.24
CA TYR A 590 -4.25 -15.17 15.13
C TYR A 590 -4.91 -16.53 14.96
N LYS A 591 -6.00 -16.80 15.69
CA LYS A 591 -6.78 -18.05 15.54
C LYS A 591 -7.43 -18.17 14.16
N LYS A 592 -7.97 -17.06 13.64
CA LYS A 592 -8.54 -16.99 12.28
C LYS A 592 -7.45 -17.22 11.22
N ILE A 593 -6.29 -16.59 11.35
CA ILE A 593 -5.14 -16.79 10.44
C ILE A 593 -4.70 -18.25 10.42
N ASN A 594 -4.58 -18.90 11.58
CA ASN A 594 -4.23 -20.34 11.65
C ASN A 594 -5.22 -21.22 10.88
N ARG A 595 -6.53 -20.95 11.04
CA ARG A 595 -7.58 -21.66 10.29
C ARG A 595 -7.47 -21.40 8.79
N LEU A 596 -7.40 -20.14 8.40
CA LEU A 596 -7.43 -19.73 6.99
C LEU A 596 -6.15 -20.14 6.25
N SER A 597 -5.00 -20.13 6.92
CA SER A 597 -3.74 -20.68 6.42
C SER A 597 -3.87 -22.18 6.14
N ALA A 598 -4.45 -22.97 7.05
CA ALA A 598 -4.70 -24.40 6.81
C ALA A 598 -5.69 -24.62 5.65
N ASN A 599 -6.77 -23.83 5.60
CA ASN A 599 -7.75 -23.87 4.50
C ASN A 599 -7.09 -23.54 3.15
N PHE A 600 -6.20 -22.54 3.15
CA PHE A 600 -5.46 -22.10 1.98
C PHE A 600 -4.56 -23.22 1.47
N SER A 601 -3.75 -23.82 2.34
CA SER A 601 -2.89 -24.93 1.94
C SER A 601 -3.68 -26.11 1.36
N LEU A 602 -4.80 -26.50 1.99
CA LEU A 602 -5.63 -27.59 1.46
C LEU A 602 -6.22 -27.24 0.08
N THR A 603 -6.64 -25.99 -0.09
CA THR A 603 -7.20 -25.50 -1.35
C THR A 603 -6.14 -25.39 -2.44
N ALA A 604 -4.91 -24.99 -2.08
CA ALA A 604 -3.76 -24.96 -2.96
C ALA A 604 -3.37 -26.38 -3.41
N ASP A 605 -3.30 -27.35 -2.51
CA ASP A 605 -3.02 -28.76 -2.86
C ASP A 605 -4.10 -29.34 -3.77
N MET A 606 -5.37 -29.03 -3.52
CA MET A 606 -6.47 -29.40 -4.43
C MET A 606 -6.25 -28.80 -5.82
N ALA A 607 -5.91 -27.51 -5.89
CA ALA A 607 -5.69 -26.82 -7.16
C ALA A 607 -4.49 -27.42 -7.92
N LEU A 608 -3.36 -27.58 -7.25
CA LEU A 608 -2.12 -28.12 -7.81
C LEU A 608 -2.28 -29.58 -8.23
N GLY A 609 -2.90 -30.42 -7.40
CA GLY A 609 -3.06 -31.84 -7.68
C GLY A 609 -4.07 -32.15 -8.79
N ILE A 610 -5.12 -31.34 -8.96
CA ILE A 610 -6.17 -31.57 -9.96
C ILE A 610 -5.87 -30.86 -11.29
N LEU A 611 -5.36 -29.62 -11.23
CA LEU A 611 -5.12 -28.82 -12.44
C LEU A 611 -3.68 -28.94 -12.95
N ALA A 612 -2.72 -29.32 -12.10
CA ALA A 612 -1.31 -29.50 -12.47
C ALA A 612 -0.78 -28.33 -13.34
N GLY A 613 -0.21 -28.63 -14.51
CA GLY A 613 0.31 -27.63 -15.44
C GLY A 613 -0.73 -26.65 -16.01
N ASP A 614 -2.02 -27.02 -16.04
CA ASP A 614 -3.08 -26.14 -16.53
C ASP A 614 -3.37 -24.98 -15.57
N LEU A 615 -2.94 -25.07 -14.31
CA LEU A 615 -3.12 -23.99 -13.34
C LEU A 615 -2.44 -22.69 -13.79
N LYS A 616 -1.28 -22.79 -14.46
CA LYS A 616 -0.59 -21.63 -15.07
C LYS A 616 -1.47 -20.88 -16.07
N ARG A 617 -2.42 -21.57 -16.73
CA ARG A 617 -3.37 -20.99 -17.71
C ARG A 617 -4.67 -20.51 -17.07
N LYS A 618 -4.92 -20.85 -15.80
CA LYS A 618 -6.13 -20.48 -15.05
C LYS A 618 -5.87 -19.25 -14.17
N GLU A 619 -5.46 -18.16 -14.81
CA GLU A 619 -5.02 -16.92 -14.17
C GLU A 619 -6.03 -16.35 -13.15
N MET A 620 -7.34 -16.47 -13.40
CA MET A 620 -8.36 -16.04 -12.43
C MET A 620 -8.35 -16.87 -11.13
N LEU A 621 -8.14 -18.19 -11.22
CA LEU A 621 -8.06 -19.05 -10.04
C LEU A 621 -6.74 -18.81 -9.29
N SER A 622 -5.64 -18.70 -10.04
CA SER A 622 -4.32 -18.38 -9.49
C SER A 622 -4.33 -17.02 -8.77
N GLY A 623 -4.96 -16.00 -9.37
CA GLY A 623 -5.12 -14.68 -8.77
C GLY A 623 -5.91 -14.69 -7.45
N ARG A 624 -6.98 -15.49 -7.35
CA ARG A 624 -7.74 -15.64 -6.09
C ARG A 624 -6.93 -16.35 -5.00
N LEU A 625 -6.10 -17.33 -5.38
CA LEU A 625 -5.17 -17.96 -4.45
C LEU A 625 -4.09 -16.96 -3.98
N ALA A 626 -3.62 -16.09 -4.87
CA ALA A 626 -2.74 -14.98 -4.51
C ALA A 626 -3.40 -14.02 -3.51
N ASP A 627 -4.68 -13.66 -3.71
CA ASP A 627 -5.43 -12.81 -2.78
C ASP A 627 -5.51 -13.40 -1.38
N ILE A 628 -5.84 -14.68 -1.26
CA ILE A 628 -5.89 -15.36 0.03
C ILE A 628 -4.52 -15.31 0.71
N HIS A 629 -3.47 -15.68 -0.01
CA HIS A 629 -2.12 -15.77 0.53
C HIS A 629 -1.59 -14.41 0.98
N ALA A 630 -1.79 -13.38 0.17
CA ALA A 630 -1.32 -12.05 0.47
C ALA A 630 -2.11 -11.38 1.59
N HIS A 631 -3.44 -11.53 1.64
CA HIS A 631 -4.22 -10.97 2.76
C HIS A 631 -3.91 -11.67 4.09
N LEU A 632 -3.54 -12.96 4.09
CA LEU A 632 -2.99 -13.60 5.29
C LEU A 632 -1.69 -12.92 5.76
N PHE A 633 -0.81 -12.56 4.82
CA PHE A 633 0.43 -11.84 5.12
C PHE A 633 0.15 -10.42 5.63
N ILE A 634 -0.73 -9.68 4.95
CA ILE A 634 -1.17 -8.32 5.34
C ILE A 634 -1.78 -8.34 6.75
N MET A 635 -2.61 -9.32 7.08
CA MET A 635 -3.13 -9.47 8.44
C MET A 635 -2.03 -9.64 9.47
N THR A 636 -1.00 -10.44 9.19
CA THR A 636 0.15 -10.56 10.11
C THR A 636 0.95 -9.28 10.23
N ALA A 637 1.05 -8.49 9.16
CA ALA A 637 1.68 -7.18 9.17
C ALA A 637 0.94 -6.20 10.09
N ILE A 638 -0.38 -6.13 9.95
CA ILE A 638 -1.25 -5.28 10.78
C ILE A 638 -1.13 -5.66 12.26
N LEU A 639 -1.14 -6.96 12.59
CA LEU A 639 -1.01 -7.44 13.96
C LEU A 639 0.36 -7.15 14.57
N GLN A 640 1.44 -7.28 13.78
CA GLN A 640 2.80 -6.98 14.26
C GLN A 640 3.00 -5.48 14.45
N TYR A 641 2.51 -4.66 13.53
CA TYR A 641 2.58 -3.21 13.62
C TYR A 641 1.82 -2.69 14.85
N TYR A 642 0.57 -3.13 15.04
CA TYR A 642 -0.23 -2.82 16.24
C TYR A 642 0.45 -3.25 17.55
N ALA A 643 1.21 -4.35 17.54
CA ALA A 643 1.92 -4.81 18.73
C ALA A 643 3.09 -3.90 19.16
N HIS A 644 3.59 -3.04 18.26
CA HIS A 644 4.74 -2.16 18.49
C HIS A 644 4.38 -0.67 18.47
N SER A 645 3.11 -0.33 18.28
CA SER A 645 2.61 1.04 18.21
C SER A 645 1.93 1.47 19.51
N SER A 646 1.14 2.55 19.49
CA SER A 646 0.57 3.16 20.69
C SER A 646 -0.48 2.29 21.38
N GLN A 647 -1.13 1.39 20.63
CA GLN A 647 -2.23 0.53 21.09
C GLN A 647 -3.40 1.33 21.66
N SER A 648 -3.57 2.58 21.23
CA SER A 648 -4.69 3.42 21.63
C SER A 648 -6.02 2.84 21.12
N GLU A 649 -7.13 3.26 21.72
CA GLU A 649 -8.46 2.86 21.26
C GLU A 649 -8.72 3.29 19.80
N SER A 650 -8.28 4.50 19.42
CA SER A 650 -8.39 4.97 18.04
C SER A 650 -7.55 4.14 17.08
N GLU A 651 -6.33 3.77 17.46
CA GLU A 651 -5.50 2.88 16.64
C GLU A 651 -6.08 1.47 16.51
N GLN A 652 -6.66 0.94 17.60
CA GLN A 652 -7.34 -0.33 17.60
C GLN A 652 -8.51 -0.35 16.59
N LEU A 653 -9.23 0.77 16.43
CA LEU A 653 -10.31 0.90 15.44
C LEU A 653 -9.78 0.88 13.99
N HIS A 654 -8.67 1.59 13.71
CA HIS A 654 -8.01 1.52 12.40
C HIS A 654 -7.56 0.10 12.06
N ALA A 655 -6.88 -0.56 13.00
CA ALA A 655 -6.41 -1.93 12.86
C ALA A 655 -7.58 -2.91 12.68
N ARG A 656 -8.66 -2.77 13.47
CA ARG A 656 -9.86 -3.62 13.39
C ARG A 656 -10.49 -3.56 12.00
N LEU A 657 -10.73 -2.35 11.48
CA LEU A 657 -11.34 -2.19 10.16
C LEU A 657 -10.45 -2.78 9.05
N ALA A 658 -9.14 -2.57 9.10
CA ALA A 658 -8.21 -3.15 8.14
C ALA A 658 -8.17 -4.69 8.19
N LEU A 659 -8.21 -5.28 9.39
CA LEU A 659 -8.24 -6.73 9.60
C LEU A 659 -9.57 -7.34 9.12
N GLU A 660 -10.71 -6.71 9.42
CA GLU A 660 -12.02 -7.20 8.99
C GLU A 660 -12.19 -7.13 7.47
N LYS A 661 -11.69 -6.07 6.81
CA LYS A 661 -11.63 -6.01 5.35
C LYS A 661 -10.80 -7.15 4.76
N SER A 662 -9.60 -7.39 5.29
CA SER A 662 -8.75 -8.49 4.81
C SER A 662 -9.37 -9.87 5.03
N LEU A 663 -10.02 -10.09 6.18
CA LEU A 663 -10.76 -11.33 6.45
C LEU A 663 -11.89 -11.56 5.45
N TYR A 664 -12.66 -10.52 5.16
CA TYR A 664 -13.76 -10.60 4.20
C TYR A 664 -13.23 -10.87 2.78
N THR A 665 -12.16 -10.21 2.35
CA THR A 665 -11.51 -10.48 1.04
C THR A 665 -11.03 -11.94 0.93
N ILE A 666 -10.43 -12.48 1.99
CA ILE A 666 -10.02 -13.90 2.02
C ILE A 666 -11.25 -14.81 1.85
N GLN A 667 -12.34 -14.54 2.55
CA GLN A 667 -13.57 -15.32 2.46
C GLN A 667 -14.12 -15.37 1.03
N GLU A 668 -14.30 -14.20 0.42
CA GLU A 668 -14.84 -14.08 -0.93
C GLU A 668 -13.93 -14.80 -1.93
N ALA A 669 -12.62 -14.63 -1.83
CA ALA A 669 -11.67 -15.32 -2.69
C ALA A 669 -11.77 -16.86 -2.58
N PHE A 670 -11.96 -17.41 -1.37
CA PHE A 670 -12.21 -18.85 -1.20
C PHE A 670 -13.50 -19.29 -1.88
N PHE A 671 -14.61 -18.58 -1.64
CA PHE A 671 -15.90 -18.95 -2.22
C PHE A 671 -15.89 -18.85 -3.73
N GLU A 672 -15.32 -17.79 -4.30
CA GLU A 672 -15.17 -17.65 -5.73
C GLU A 672 -14.29 -18.76 -6.34
N ILE A 673 -13.25 -19.23 -5.65
CA ILE A 673 -12.48 -20.41 -6.09
C ILE A 673 -13.40 -21.62 -6.16
N PHE A 674 -14.11 -21.95 -5.09
CA PHE A 674 -14.96 -23.15 -5.07
C PHE A 674 -16.10 -23.07 -6.10
N GLU A 675 -16.65 -21.88 -6.31
CA GLU A 675 -17.69 -21.59 -7.30
C GLU A 675 -17.21 -21.56 -8.74
N ASN A 676 -15.90 -21.47 -8.99
CA ASN A 676 -15.35 -21.46 -10.35
C ASN A 676 -14.37 -22.60 -10.62
N PHE A 677 -14.14 -23.48 -9.65
CA PHE A 677 -13.23 -24.61 -9.83
C PHE A 677 -13.82 -25.64 -10.82
N PRO A 678 -13.03 -26.13 -11.81
CA PRO A 678 -13.55 -27.04 -12.83
C PRO A 678 -14.12 -28.36 -12.27
N ASN A 679 -13.44 -28.95 -11.27
CA ASN A 679 -13.92 -30.15 -10.61
C ASN A 679 -14.86 -29.81 -9.44
N ARG A 680 -16.17 -29.78 -9.73
CA ARG A 680 -17.22 -29.41 -8.77
C ARG A 680 -17.27 -30.30 -7.54
N MET A 681 -17.01 -31.60 -7.71
CA MET A 681 -17.06 -32.55 -6.59
C MET A 681 -15.92 -32.29 -5.61
N ALA A 682 -14.70 -32.10 -6.13
CA ALA A 682 -13.53 -31.79 -5.30
C ALA A 682 -13.71 -30.44 -4.57
N ALA A 683 -14.15 -29.41 -5.29
CA ALA A 683 -14.39 -28.10 -4.71
C ALA A 683 -15.47 -28.12 -3.62
N SER A 684 -16.59 -28.82 -3.83
CA SER A 684 -17.63 -28.97 -2.82
C SER A 684 -17.14 -29.71 -1.57
N LEU A 685 -16.31 -30.74 -1.75
CA LEU A 685 -15.72 -31.48 -0.63
C LEU A 685 -14.76 -30.59 0.19
N VAL A 686 -13.84 -29.88 -0.49
CA VAL A 686 -12.89 -29.00 0.19
C VAL A 686 -13.60 -27.79 0.82
N LYS A 687 -14.62 -27.23 0.17
CA LYS A 687 -15.49 -26.19 0.74
C LYS A 687 -16.15 -26.68 2.04
N PHE A 688 -16.72 -27.89 2.04
CA PHE A 688 -17.33 -28.47 3.24
C PHE A 688 -16.31 -28.64 4.39
N VAL A 689 -15.08 -29.03 4.07
CA VAL A 689 -14.00 -29.14 5.07
C VAL A 689 -13.59 -27.77 5.63
N CYS A 690 -13.42 -26.77 4.77
CA CYS A 690 -12.91 -25.45 5.15
C CYS A 690 -13.99 -24.57 5.83
N PHE A 691 -15.23 -24.69 5.37
CA PHE A 691 -16.37 -23.83 5.69
C PHE A 691 -17.66 -24.65 5.89
N PRO A 692 -17.71 -25.56 6.89
CA PRO A 692 -18.86 -26.42 7.11
C PRO A 692 -20.15 -25.66 7.46
N GLY A 693 -20.01 -24.49 8.08
CA GLY A 693 -21.12 -23.58 8.42
C GLY A 693 -21.41 -22.50 7.38
N GLY A 694 -20.71 -22.49 6.23
CA GLY A 694 -20.76 -21.38 5.27
C GLY A 694 -19.88 -20.21 5.71
N ASP A 695 -20.43 -19.01 5.63
CA ASP A 695 -19.75 -17.75 5.95
C ASP A 695 -19.17 -17.79 7.38
N PHE A 696 -17.95 -17.28 7.53
CA PHE A 696 -17.24 -17.24 8.81
C PHE A 696 -16.98 -15.82 9.31
N THR A 697 -17.14 -14.82 8.44
CA THR A 697 -17.01 -13.40 8.78
C THR A 697 -18.00 -12.58 7.97
N ASP A 698 -18.56 -11.56 8.61
CA ASP A 698 -19.38 -10.55 7.94
C ASP A 698 -18.51 -9.45 7.34
N LYS A 699 -19.11 -8.62 6.48
CA LYS A 699 -18.51 -7.34 6.07
C LYS A 699 -18.32 -6.44 7.30
N PRO A 700 -17.31 -5.54 7.30
CA PRO A 700 -17.20 -4.54 8.35
C PRO A 700 -18.50 -3.75 8.50
N SER A 701 -18.94 -3.54 9.74
CA SER A 701 -20.19 -2.84 10.02
C SER A 701 -20.11 -1.36 9.66
N ASP A 702 -21.25 -0.76 9.30
CA ASP A 702 -21.32 0.67 9.01
C ASP A 702 -20.99 1.52 10.24
N ASP A 703 -21.29 1.04 11.45
CA ASP A 703 -20.88 1.71 12.69
C ASP A 703 -19.35 1.76 12.86
N LEU A 704 -18.64 0.67 12.56
CA LEU A 704 -17.18 0.67 12.59
C LEU A 704 -16.60 1.62 11.53
N LYS A 705 -17.16 1.61 10.31
CA LYS A 705 -16.77 2.56 9.26
C LYS A 705 -17.01 4.01 9.70
N ARG A 706 -18.17 4.30 10.30
CA ARG A 706 -18.52 5.63 10.83
C ARG A 706 -17.53 6.08 11.89
N GLN A 707 -17.21 5.24 12.87
CA GLN A 707 -16.24 5.55 13.91
C GLN A 707 -14.86 5.87 13.31
N VAL A 708 -14.35 5.03 12.38
CA VAL A 708 -13.05 5.26 11.75
C VAL A 708 -13.06 6.48 10.82
N GLY A 709 -14.15 6.71 10.10
CA GLY A 709 -14.36 7.92 9.28
C GLY A 709 -14.47 9.20 10.09
N GLU A 710 -14.85 9.13 11.37
CA GLU A 710 -14.77 10.26 12.29
C GLU A 710 -13.32 10.51 12.74
N LEU A 711 -12.55 9.46 13.05
CA LEU A 711 -11.18 9.58 13.56
C LEU A 711 -10.26 10.37 12.63
N ILE A 712 -10.38 10.20 11.30
CA ILE A 712 -9.54 10.89 10.31
C ILE A 712 -9.62 12.43 10.39
N MET A 713 -10.71 12.96 10.96
CA MET A 713 -10.92 14.40 11.19
C MET A 713 -10.37 14.89 12.53
N LEU A 714 -9.95 13.99 13.43
CA LEU A 714 -9.46 14.31 14.77
C LEU A 714 -7.93 14.39 14.81
N ASP A 715 -7.38 15.05 15.84
CA ASP A 715 -5.95 15.33 15.97
C ASP A 715 -5.41 15.04 17.38
N GLY A 716 -4.07 15.05 17.54
CA GLY A 716 -3.43 14.96 18.84
C GLY A 716 -3.79 13.68 19.62
N LYS A 717 -4.23 13.85 20.89
CA LYS A 717 -4.54 12.71 21.78
C LYS A 717 -5.73 11.88 21.33
N GLU A 718 -6.66 12.46 20.57
CA GLU A 718 -7.82 11.74 20.06
C GLU A 718 -7.44 10.83 18.88
N ASN A 719 -6.41 11.22 18.12
CA ASN A 719 -5.89 10.43 17.01
C ASN A 719 -4.36 10.39 16.96
N PRO A 720 -3.71 9.57 17.81
CA PRO A 720 -2.26 9.39 17.81
C PRO A 720 -1.70 8.87 16.47
N PHE A 721 -2.51 8.16 15.68
CA PHE A 721 -2.08 7.68 14.38
C PHE A 721 -1.87 8.83 13.38
N ARG A 722 -2.71 9.88 13.44
CA ARG A 722 -2.49 11.10 12.64
C ARG A 722 -1.17 11.79 13.02
N GLU A 723 -0.87 11.91 14.32
CA GLU A 723 0.41 12.48 14.80
C GLU A 723 1.61 11.67 14.31
N GLN A 724 1.49 10.34 14.32
CA GLN A 724 2.51 9.49 13.75
C GLN A 724 2.70 9.81 12.27
N ILE A 725 1.64 9.83 11.46
CA ILE A 725 1.73 10.14 10.02
C ILE A 725 2.37 11.51 9.77
N LYS A 726 2.09 12.55 10.57
CA LYS A 726 2.73 13.87 10.42
C LYS A 726 4.26 13.78 10.48
N SER A 727 4.81 12.93 11.35
CA SER A 727 6.27 12.73 11.47
C SER A 727 6.90 11.97 10.30
N LEU A 728 6.08 11.31 9.49
CA LEU A 728 6.51 10.38 8.44
C LEU A 728 6.63 11.07 7.08
N VAL A 729 5.96 12.21 6.88
CA VAL A 729 5.89 12.96 5.62
C VAL A 729 6.56 14.33 5.73
N TYR A 730 6.74 15.03 4.61
CA TYR A 730 6.98 16.47 4.62
C TYR A 730 5.69 17.19 5.01
N TYR A 731 5.56 17.51 6.30
CA TYR A 731 4.39 18.17 6.88
C TYR A 731 4.59 19.68 6.96
N THR A 732 3.62 20.45 6.47
CA THR A 732 3.68 21.92 6.49
C THR A 732 2.33 22.53 6.79
N THR A 733 2.33 23.64 7.51
CA THR A 733 1.17 24.51 7.78
C THR A 733 1.30 25.86 7.10
N ASN A 734 2.22 25.99 6.14
CA ASN A 734 2.45 27.21 5.38
C ASN A 734 1.17 27.57 4.59
N PRO A 735 0.55 28.75 4.82
CA PRO A 735 -0.68 29.14 4.15
C PRO A 735 -0.52 29.39 2.65
N GLU A 736 0.71 29.42 2.12
CA GLU A 736 0.94 29.55 0.68
C GLU A 736 1.12 28.20 -0.05
N ASP A 737 1.40 27.13 0.69
CA ASP A 737 1.65 25.80 0.15
C ASP A 737 0.36 25.05 -0.24
N ASN A 738 0.39 24.20 -1.27
CA ASN A 738 -0.78 23.49 -1.77
C ASN A 738 -1.42 22.55 -0.73
N THR A 739 -0.60 21.86 0.06
CA THR A 739 -1.03 21.01 1.17
C THR A 739 -1.17 21.81 2.46
N GLY A 740 -0.28 22.79 2.67
CA GLY A 740 -0.26 23.65 3.84
C GLY A 740 -1.50 24.54 4.00
N ARG A 741 -2.11 25.00 2.90
CA ARG A 741 -3.37 25.79 2.94
C ARG A 741 -4.48 25.09 3.72
N ILE A 742 -4.77 23.83 3.37
CA ILE A 742 -5.86 23.10 4.02
C ILE A 742 -5.51 22.68 5.44
N GLU A 743 -4.23 22.35 5.68
CA GLU A 743 -3.77 22.01 7.03
C GLU A 743 -3.76 23.24 7.95
N ASN A 744 -3.38 24.42 7.45
CA ASN A 744 -3.45 25.68 8.19
C ASN A 744 -4.88 26.02 8.61
N ALA A 745 -5.84 25.90 7.68
CA ALA A 745 -7.25 26.07 7.98
C ALA A 745 -7.75 25.07 9.02
N TYR A 746 -7.33 23.80 8.92
CA TYR A 746 -7.68 22.75 9.86
C TYR A 746 -7.13 23.03 11.27
N GLN A 747 -5.84 23.33 11.39
CA GLN A 747 -5.20 23.63 12.68
C GLN A 747 -5.81 24.89 13.32
N THR A 748 -6.13 25.91 12.52
CA THR A 748 -6.82 27.11 13.01
C THR A 748 -8.23 26.77 13.50
N LEU A 749 -8.99 25.94 12.75
CA LEU A 749 -10.31 25.47 13.18
C LEU A 749 -10.24 24.78 14.53
N LEU A 750 -9.28 23.86 14.74
CA LEU A 750 -9.16 23.14 16.02
C LEU A 750 -8.97 24.09 17.22
N GLN A 751 -8.28 25.22 17.02
CA GLN A 751 -8.09 26.22 18.06
C GLN A 751 -9.36 27.03 18.35
N VAL A 752 -10.14 27.35 17.32
CA VAL A 752 -11.37 28.17 17.43
C VAL A 752 -12.67 27.36 17.46
N GLU A 753 -12.60 26.02 17.44
CA GLU A 753 -13.77 25.13 17.25
C GLU A 753 -14.89 25.40 18.28
N PRO A 754 -14.63 25.55 19.60
CA PRO A 754 -15.70 25.83 20.56
C PRO A 754 -16.44 27.13 20.23
N LEU A 755 -15.71 28.15 19.79
CA LEU A 755 -16.25 29.43 19.37
C LEU A 755 -17.01 29.30 18.04
N TRP A 756 -16.45 28.59 17.07
CA TRP A 756 -17.10 28.30 15.78
C TRP A 756 -18.45 27.59 15.98
N GLN A 757 -18.48 26.55 16.82
CA GLN A 757 -19.70 25.80 17.12
C GLN A 757 -20.72 26.62 17.89
N LYS A 758 -20.28 27.44 18.85
CA LYS A 758 -21.14 28.39 19.59
C LYS A 758 -21.81 29.38 18.63
N PHE A 759 -21.04 29.93 17.68
CA PHE A 759 -21.51 30.83 16.64
C PHE A 759 -22.50 30.12 15.70
N LYS A 760 -22.13 28.99 15.09
CA LYS A 760 -22.97 28.22 14.16
C LYS A 760 -24.27 27.72 14.77
N LYS A 761 -24.24 27.28 16.03
CA LYS A 761 -25.46 26.87 16.77
C LYS A 761 -26.45 28.03 16.92
N SER A 762 -25.94 29.26 17.10
CA SER A 762 -26.79 30.45 17.22
C SER A 762 -27.29 30.91 15.85
N GLU A 763 -26.43 30.83 14.82
CA GLU A 763 -26.79 31.09 13.41
C GLU A 763 -27.94 30.18 12.96
N HIS A 764 -27.87 28.88 13.27
CA HIS A 764 -28.92 27.92 12.88
C HIS A 764 -30.26 28.14 13.58
N LYS A 765 -30.26 28.79 14.74
CA LYS A 765 -31.49 29.19 15.45
C LYS A 765 -32.14 30.44 14.85
N GLY A 766 -31.57 31.02 13.78
CA GLY A 766 -32.07 32.24 13.14
C GLY A 766 -31.91 33.47 14.02
N LYS A 767 -30.91 33.48 14.92
CA LYS A 767 -30.66 34.60 15.84
C LYS A 767 -29.93 35.77 15.18
N PHE A 768 -29.40 35.59 13.98
CA PHE A 768 -28.59 36.58 13.29
C PHE A 768 -29.32 37.13 12.07
N VAL A 769 -29.05 38.39 11.77
CA VAL A 769 -29.69 39.18 10.73
C VAL A 769 -28.65 39.50 9.65
N GLY A 770 -29.07 39.56 8.39
CA GLY A 770 -28.20 39.85 7.25
C GLY A 770 -28.01 38.68 6.29
N LEU A 771 -27.14 38.86 5.29
CA LEU A 771 -26.93 37.88 4.20
C LEU A 771 -25.50 37.34 4.16
N THR A 772 -24.54 38.06 4.74
CA THR A 772 -23.12 37.68 4.71
C THR A 772 -22.66 37.10 6.05
N PHE A 773 -21.49 36.47 6.05
CA PHE A 773 -20.91 35.95 7.28
C PHE A 773 -20.57 37.10 8.25
N GLU A 774 -20.05 38.20 7.72
CA GLU A 774 -19.68 39.40 8.46
C GLU A 774 -20.90 40.07 9.11
N ASP A 775 -22.03 40.14 8.40
CA ASP A 775 -23.32 40.58 8.96
C ASP A 775 -23.71 39.75 10.20
N HIS A 776 -23.59 38.42 10.10
CA HIS A 776 -23.92 37.52 11.19
C HIS A 776 -22.96 37.66 12.38
N VAL A 777 -21.65 37.86 12.12
CA VAL A 777 -20.66 38.12 13.17
C VAL A 777 -20.97 39.42 13.92
N LEU A 778 -21.28 40.50 13.21
CA LEU A 778 -21.67 41.76 13.84
C LEU A 778 -22.97 41.64 14.64
N THR A 779 -23.97 40.95 14.09
CA THR A 779 -25.22 40.72 14.83
C THR A 779 -24.96 39.89 16.08
N ALA A 780 -24.10 38.87 16.00
CA ALA A 780 -23.72 38.06 17.16
C ALA A 780 -22.99 38.87 18.24
N LEU A 781 -22.15 39.84 17.85
CA LEU A 781 -21.48 40.76 18.76
C LEU A 781 -22.50 41.68 19.46
N LYS A 782 -23.43 42.26 18.70
CA LYS A 782 -24.48 43.16 19.23
C LYS A 782 -25.44 42.46 20.19
N GLU A 783 -25.83 41.22 19.87
CA GLU A 783 -26.68 40.37 20.72
C GLU A 783 -25.91 39.77 21.92
N GLY A 784 -24.62 40.10 22.09
CA GLY A 784 -23.79 39.61 23.19
C GLY A 784 -23.52 38.11 23.16
N VAL A 785 -23.71 37.46 21.99
CA VAL A 785 -23.41 36.03 21.81
C VAL A 785 -21.90 35.82 21.81
N ILE A 786 -21.15 36.74 21.21
CA ILE A 786 -19.70 36.73 21.15
C ILE A 786 -19.13 38.08 21.61
N THR A 787 -17.87 38.08 22.02
CA THR A 787 -17.07 39.26 22.35
C THR A 787 -16.37 39.83 21.12
N GLU A 788 -15.81 41.03 21.26
CA GLU A 788 -15.06 41.67 20.17
C GLU A 788 -13.84 40.83 19.74
N ALA A 789 -13.06 40.33 20.71
CA ALA A 789 -11.91 39.46 20.42
C ALA A 789 -12.34 38.16 19.72
N GLU A 790 -13.45 37.55 20.16
CA GLU A 790 -14.03 36.38 19.50
C GLU A 790 -14.50 36.70 18.06
N SER A 791 -15.01 37.91 17.81
CA SER A 791 -15.45 38.31 16.47
C SER A 791 -14.30 38.44 15.47
N GLU A 792 -13.16 38.98 15.91
CA GLU A 792 -11.95 39.03 15.08
C GLU A 792 -11.44 37.63 14.74
N GLN A 793 -11.38 36.73 15.73
CA GLN A 793 -10.97 35.33 15.53
C GLN A 793 -11.86 34.60 14.52
N LEU A 794 -13.18 34.84 14.55
CA LEU A 794 -14.13 34.25 13.60
C LEU A 794 -13.92 34.77 12.16
N ILE A 795 -13.66 36.07 12.01
CA ILE A 795 -13.38 36.67 10.69
C ILE A 795 -12.05 36.15 10.14
N GLU A 796 -11.01 36.13 10.97
CA GLU A 796 -9.70 35.60 10.59
C GLU A 796 -9.77 34.14 10.17
N TYR A 797 -10.42 33.29 10.98
CA TYR A 797 -10.64 31.89 10.62
C TYR A 797 -11.44 31.76 9.32
N ASN A 798 -12.51 32.54 9.13
CA ASN A 798 -13.28 32.47 7.89
C ASN A 798 -12.46 32.89 6.67
N ALA A 799 -11.55 33.86 6.79
CA ALA A 799 -10.62 34.23 5.73
C ALA A 799 -9.71 33.06 5.36
N ILE A 800 -9.06 32.43 6.35
CA ILE A 800 -8.18 31.27 6.15
C ILE A 800 -8.94 30.09 5.55
N ARG A 801 -10.10 29.76 6.13
CA ARG A 801 -11.00 28.70 5.64
C ARG A 801 -11.40 28.95 4.19
N PHE A 802 -11.81 30.16 3.85
CA PHE A 802 -12.24 30.48 2.49
C PHE A 802 -11.09 30.32 1.51
N ASP A 803 -9.90 30.84 1.84
CA ASP A 803 -8.70 30.70 1.01
C ASP A 803 -8.37 29.22 0.73
N ALA A 804 -8.36 28.38 1.76
CA ALA A 804 -8.10 26.96 1.65
C ALA A 804 -9.11 26.21 0.76
N LEU A 805 -10.32 26.76 0.56
CA LEU A 805 -11.36 26.18 -0.28
C LEU A 805 -11.34 26.70 -1.73
N LEU A 806 -10.62 27.78 -2.03
CA LEU A 806 -10.53 28.33 -3.38
C LEU A 806 -9.71 27.44 -4.32
N THR A 807 -10.22 27.23 -5.52
CA THR A 807 -9.49 26.67 -6.66
C THR A 807 -8.79 27.79 -7.44
N ASP A 808 -7.76 27.40 -8.19
CA ASP A 808 -7.11 28.30 -9.13
C ASP A 808 -8.05 28.68 -10.28
N VAL A 809 -7.82 29.87 -10.82
CA VAL A 809 -8.47 30.38 -12.03
C VAL A 809 -7.36 30.76 -12.97
N PHE A 810 -7.50 30.41 -14.24
CA PHE A 810 -6.50 30.74 -15.26
C PHE A 810 -7.03 31.80 -16.22
N ASP A 811 -6.12 32.37 -17.00
CA ASP A 811 -6.46 33.12 -18.20
C ASP A 811 -7.22 32.25 -19.22
N GLU A 812 -7.80 32.89 -20.25
CA GLU A 812 -8.63 32.24 -21.27
C GLU A 812 -7.95 31.04 -21.95
N HIS A 813 -6.62 31.04 -21.99
CA HIS A 813 -5.81 30.00 -22.64
C HIS A 813 -5.20 28.99 -21.67
N LEU A 814 -5.51 29.06 -20.37
CA LEU A 814 -5.02 28.13 -19.34
C LEU A 814 -3.48 28.11 -19.19
N ILE A 815 -2.82 29.23 -19.44
CA ILE A 815 -1.36 29.36 -19.40
C ILE A 815 -0.90 29.87 -18.04
N HIS A 816 -1.59 30.87 -17.49
CA HIS A 816 -1.19 31.53 -16.26
C HIS A 816 -2.32 31.51 -15.23
N ALA A 817 -1.99 31.04 -14.02
CA ALA A 817 -2.88 31.16 -12.87
C ALA A 817 -3.02 32.64 -12.49
N LEU A 818 -4.27 33.10 -12.32
CA LEU A 818 -4.61 34.46 -11.96
C LEU A 818 -4.64 34.61 -10.43
N PRO A 819 -4.28 35.79 -9.89
CA PRO A 819 -4.43 36.09 -8.47
C PRO A 819 -5.87 35.88 -7.99
N ARG A 820 -6.01 35.37 -6.77
CA ARG A 820 -7.32 35.16 -6.13
C ARG A 820 -7.49 36.18 -5.01
N GLU A 821 -8.54 36.99 -5.09
CA GLU A 821 -8.91 37.88 -4.00
C GLU A 821 -9.70 37.11 -2.94
N ASN A 822 -9.37 37.35 -1.67
CA ASN A 822 -10.14 36.86 -0.54
C ASN A 822 -10.99 38.00 0.05
N PRO A 823 -12.32 37.96 -0.12
CA PRO A 823 -13.18 39.03 0.37
C PRO A 823 -13.30 39.03 1.89
N HIS A 824 -13.00 37.92 2.57
CA HIS A 824 -13.26 37.75 4.00
C HIS A 824 -12.11 38.18 4.92
N THR A 825 -11.04 38.79 4.38
CA THR A 825 -9.95 39.33 5.21
C THR A 825 -10.46 40.45 6.13
N LEU A 826 -9.82 40.65 7.28
CA LEU A 826 -10.20 41.72 8.23
C LEU A 826 -10.27 43.10 7.57
N GLU A 827 -9.34 43.40 6.65
CA GLU A 827 -9.30 44.65 5.89
C GLU A 827 -10.52 44.81 4.95
N ASN A 828 -11.02 43.70 4.41
CA ASN A 828 -12.14 43.69 3.47
C ASN A 828 -13.50 43.44 4.12
N ALA A 829 -13.55 42.90 5.34
CA ALA A 829 -14.77 42.50 6.04
C ALA A 829 -15.80 43.62 6.14
N ALA A 830 -15.34 44.86 6.37
CA ALA A 830 -16.19 46.06 6.38
C ALA A 830 -16.94 46.31 5.05
N GLY A 831 -16.34 45.92 3.92
CA GLY A 831 -16.92 46.06 2.60
C GLY A 831 -17.96 44.99 2.26
N ASN A 832 -18.04 43.92 3.04
CA ASN A 832 -19.01 42.82 2.85
C ASN A 832 -20.30 43.03 3.66
N LEU A 833 -20.38 44.10 4.46
CA LEU A 833 -21.58 44.42 5.22
C LEU A 833 -22.71 44.84 4.29
N THR A 834 -23.89 44.26 4.50
CA THR A 834 -25.05 44.65 3.71
C THR A 834 -25.62 45.98 4.18
N PRO A 835 -26.21 46.80 3.28
CA PRO A 835 -26.84 48.07 3.66
C PRO A 835 -27.88 47.90 4.77
N TYR A 836 -28.56 46.76 4.79
CA TYR A 836 -29.57 46.42 5.78
C TYR A 836 -29.00 46.33 7.20
N VAL A 837 -27.88 45.63 7.39
CA VAL A 837 -27.22 45.52 8.71
C VAL A 837 -26.57 46.85 9.09
N ILE A 838 -26.04 47.60 8.12
CA ILE A 838 -25.51 48.95 8.35
C ILE A 838 -26.61 49.90 8.85
N GLU A 839 -27.79 49.90 8.23
CA GLU A 839 -28.92 50.72 8.68
C GLU A 839 -29.42 50.32 10.07
N GLU A 840 -29.40 49.03 10.40
CA GLU A 840 -29.77 48.52 11.72
C GLU A 840 -28.74 48.83 12.81
N ILE A 841 -27.47 49.05 12.40
CA ILE A 841 -26.37 49.55 13.25
C ILE A 841 -26.51 51.06 13.47
N GLU A 842 -26.78 51.84 12.42
CA GLU A 842 -26.88 53.30 12.49
C GLU A 842 -28.17 53.78 13.18
N ASN A 843 -29.25 52.99 13.17
CA ASN A 843 -30.54 53.33 13.78
C ASN A 843 -31.09 52.21 14.71
N PRO A 844 -30.56 52.06 15.93
CA PRO A 844 -30.96 50.97 16.86
C PRO A 844 -32.39 51.07 17.43
N THR A 845 -33.18 52.09 17.09
CA THR A 845 -34.49 52.38 17.72
C THR A 845 -35.73 52.01 16.90
N SER A 846 -35.62 51.36 15.73
CA SER A 846 -36.80 51.06 14.89
C SER A 846 -37.25 49.60 14.81
N SER A 847 -36.53 48.61 15.37
CA SER A 847 -36.87 47.18 15.15
C SER A 847 -37.54 46.43 16.31
N SER A 848 -38.01 47.10 17.38
CA SER A 848 -38.79 46.42 18.45
C SER A 848 -40.28 46.22 18.13
N ALA A 849 -40.71 46.30 16.87
CA ALA A 849 -42.13 46.17 16.49
C ALA A 849 -42.33 45.43 15.16
N ALA A 850 -41.75 44.25 15.01
CA ALA A 850 -42.19 43.29 14.00
C ALA A 850 -42.18 41.88 14.58
N THR A 851 -43.18 41.59 15.42
CA THR A 851 -43.64 40.23 15.66
C THR A 851 -43.99 39.60 14.30
N HIS A 852 -43.15 38.68 13.82
CA HIS A 852 -43.46 37.89 12.63
C HIS A 852 -44.67 36.98 12.89
N SER A 853 -45.86 37.45 12.52
CA SER A 853 -46.98 36.57 12.20
C SER A 853 -46.72 35.96 10.82
N SER A 854 -46.33 34.70 10.77
CA SER A 854 -46.31 33.92 9.53
C SER A 854 -47.75 33.64 9.08
N GLN A 855 -48.32 34.52 8.25
CA GLN A 855 -49.40 34.12 7.34
C GLN A 855 -48.79 33.87 5.96
N PRO A 856 -49.04 32.70 5.33
CA PRO A 856 -48.54 32.43 4.00
C PRO A 856 -49.36 33.24 2.98
N VAL A 857 -48.68 34.09 2.22
CA VAL A 857 -49.24 34.71 1.01
C VAL A 857 -49.35 33.61 -0.05
N LYS A 858 -50.58 33.33 -0.50
CA LYS A 858 -50.83 32.54 -1.70
C LYS A 858 -50.31 33.31 -2.91
N SER A 859 -49.29 32.79 -3.57
CA SER A 859 -48.97 33.14 -4.96
C SER A 859 -49.41 31.99 -5.86
N ASP A 860 -50.47 32.23 -6.63
CA ASP A 860 -50.87 31.39 -7.75
C ASP A 860 -49.84 31.50 -8.88
N ILE A 861 -48.81 30.65 -8.88
CA ILE A 861 -48.05 30.30 -10.08
C ILE A 861 -47.78 28.79 -10.01
N GLN A 862 -48.48 28.06 -10.87
CA GLN A 862 -48.21 26.67 -11.21
C GLN A 862 -46.90 26.60 -11.99
N GLU A 863 -45.87 25.98 -11.43
CA GLU A 863 -44.85 25.29 -12.21
C GLU A 863 -44.53 23.96 -11.53
N GLU A 864 -44.85 22.88 -12.24
CA GLU A 864 -44.59 21.51 -11.85
C GLU A 864 -43.08 21.23 -11.91
N THR A 865 -42.44 21.07 -10.74
CA THR A 865 -41.28 20.19 -10.63
C THR A 865 -41.47 19.29 -9.43
N GLY A 866 -41.75 18.02 -9.72
CA GLY A 866 -41.99 16.99 -8.71
C GLY A 866 -40.71 16.63 -7.97
N ASP A 867 -40.72 16.86 -6.66
CA ASP A 867 -40.06 15.98 -5.72
C ASP A 867 -40.72 16.15 -4.35
N ALA A 868 -41.70 15.29 -4.07
CA ALA A 868 -42.37 15.22 -2.79
C ALA A 868 -42.05 13.86 -2.17
N ASN A 869 -41.01 13.82 -1.34
CA ASN A 869 -40.75 12.69 -0.46
C ASN A 869 -40.67 13.18 0.99
N SER A 870 -41.75 13.00 1.73
CA SER A 870 -41.88 13.35 3.15
C SER A 870 -41.59 12.12 4.00
N ALA A 871 -40.32 11.89 4.34
CA ALA A 871 -39.95 10.81 5.25
C ALA A 871 -38.68 11.13 6.05
N HIS A 872 -38.71 12.18 6.87
CA HIS A 872 -37.74 12.34 7.97
C HIS A 872 -38.45 12.87 9.21
N GLY A 873 -38.85 11.96 10.10
CA GLY A 873 -39.18 12.27 11.48
C GLY A 873 -37.91 12.21 12.30
N TYR A 874 -37.52 13.33 12.91
CA TYR A 874 -36.58 13.36 14.03
C TYR A 874 -37.38 13.80 15.26
N GLU A 875 -37.47 12.91 16.25
CA GLU A 875 -37.97 13.24 17.58
C GLU A 875 -36.95 14.14 18.32
N GLN A 876 -37.46 15.07 19.12
CA GLN A 876 -36.66 15.95 19.98
C GLN A 876 -36.17 15.18 21.21
N ASP A 877 -34.85 15.12 21.39
CA ASP A 877 -34.24 14.61 22.62
C ASP A 877 -34.47 15.57 23.80
N GLY A 878 -34.76 14.95 24.95
CA GLY A 878 -35.21 15.58 26.19
C GLY A 878 -34.12 16.27 27.02
N ASP A 879 -34.59 17.21 27.84
CA ASP A 879 -33.81 18.02 28.77
C ASP A 879 -33.16 17.19 29.89
N VAL A 880 -31.89 17.47 30.18
CA VAL A 880 -31.23 17.10 31.43
C VAL A 880 -30.83 18.38 32.16
N GLU A 881 -31.40 18.59 33.35
CA GLU A 881 -31.06 19.70 34.26
C GLU A 881 -29.64 19.55 34.81
N MET A 882 -28.87 20.65 34.79
CA MET A 882 -27.60 20.78 35.50
C MET A 882 -27.76 21.72 36.70
N THR A 883 -27.42 21.23 37.88
CA THR A 883 -27.37 21.96 39.15
C THR A 883 -26.21 22.95 39.21
N SER A 884 -26.45 24.11 39.83
CA SER A 884 -25.52 25.21 40.05
C SER A 884 -24.64 25.00 41.29
N GLU A 885 -23.38 25.43 41.24
CA GLU A 885 -22.70 25.97 42.42
C GLU A 885 -21.60 26.98 42.04
N GLN A 886 -21.44 28.00 42.89
CA GLN A 886 -20.74 29.26 42.67
C GLN A 886 -19.28 29.28 43.19
N ASN A 887 -18.48 30.09 42.51
CA ASN A 887 -17.51 31.10 42.98
C ASN A 887 -16.13 30.79 43.62
N SER A 888 -15.16 31.44 42.96
CA SER A 888 -14.12 32.38 43.46
C SER A 888 -12.75 31.84 43.90
N VAL A 889 -11.70 32.29 43.18
CA VAL A 889 -10.44 32.82 43.73
C VAL A 889 -9.91 33.92 42.79
N GLU A 890 -9.52 35.06 43.37
CA GLU A 890 -8.93 36.24 42.75
C GLU A 890 -7.48 35.99 42.27
N GLU A 891 -7.11 36.56 41.13
CA GLU A 891 -5.74 36.57 40.61
C GLU A 891 -5.18 38.02 40.70
N GLN A 892 -4.06 38.19 41.41
CA GLN A 892 -3.29 39.43 41.46
C GLN A 892 -2.41 39.55 40.21
N VAL A 893 -2.54 40.64 39.45
CA VAL A 893 -1.64 41.00 38.37
C VAL A 893 -0.78 42.19 38.78
N ASP A 894 0.53 41.98 38.73
CA ASP A 894 1.56 43.01 38.98
C ASP A 894 1.66 43.94 37.76
N GLN A 895 1.55 45.25 38.00
CA GLN A 895 1.66 46.28 36.98
C GLN A 895 3.11 46.46 36.55
N THR A 896 3.36 46.50 35.23
CA THR A 896 4.54 47.19 34.69
C THR A 896 4.07 48.27 33.72
N ASP A 897 4.39 49.51 34.08
CA ASP A 897 4.11 50.76 33.37
C ASP A 897 5.08 50.94 32.20
N PHE A 898 4.55 51.22 31.01
CA PHE A 898 5.30 51.81 29.89
C PHE A 898 4.43 52.88 29.22
N ASN A 899 4.29 54.02 29.89
CA ASN A 899 4.08 55.29 29.21
C ASN A 899 5.41 55.76 28.60
N GLU A 900 5.52 55.73 27.27
CA GLU A 900 5.95 56.90 26.48
C GLU A 900 5.76 56.66 24.97
N ALA A 901 5.17 57.66 24.33
CA ALA A 901 4.44 57.55 23.07
C ALA A 901 5.28 57.89 21.82
N HIS A 902 4.98 57.21 20.72
CA HIS A 902 5.01 57.80 19.38
C HIS A 902 3.56 57.98 18.89
N GLN A 903 3.04 59.20 19.08
CA GLN A 903 1.63 59.59 18.89
C GLN A 903 1.10 59.61 17.43
N ASN A 904 1.77 58.95 16.48
CA ASN A 904 1.38 59.01 15.05
C ASN A 904 1.65 57.70 14.28
N ASP A 905 1.50 56.53 14.91
CA ASP A 905 1.36 55.27 14.17
C ASP A 905 -0.14 55.02 13.87
N PRO A 906 -0.57 54.87 12.60
CA PRO A 906 -1.93 54.47 12.26
C PRO A 906 -2.40 53.21 13.01
N ARG A 907 -1.48 52.30 13.31
CA ARG A 907 -1.74 51.06 14.06
C ARG A 907 -2.18 51.29 15.51
N LEU A 908 -1.75 52.40 16.13
CA LEU A 908 -2.15 52.76 17.50
C LEU A 908 -3.57 53.36 17.56
N ARG A 909 -4.06 53.99 16.49
CA ARG A 909 -5.44 54.51 16.43
C ARG A 909 -6.46 53.41 16.15
N ASP A 910 -6.07 52.40 15.40
CA ASP A 910 -6.95 51.26 15.14
C ASP A 910 -7.11 50.34 16.36
N ALA A 911 -6.13 50.35 17.29
CA ALA A 911 -6.20 49.63 18.55
C ALA A 911 -7.18 50.22 19.58
N GLU A 912 -7.56 51.51 19.44
CA GLU A 912 -8.53 52.17 20.35
C GLU A 912 -9.97 52.12 19.84
N MET A 913 -10.20 51.68 18.60
CA MET A 913 -11.53 51.63 17.98
C MET A 913 -12.14 50.24 18.06
N THR A 914 -13.44 50.16 18.39
CA THR A 914 -14.17 48.89 18.34
C THR A 914 -14.24 48.35 16.91
N LEU A 915 -14.41 47.04 16.72
CA LEU A 915 -14.56 46.42 15.39
C LEU A 915 -15.69 47.08 14.59
N GLU A 916 -16.79 47.42 15.24
CA GLU A 916 -17.91 48.17 14.66
C GLU A 916 -17.47 49.56 14.16
N GLN A 917 -16.66 50.29 14.94
CA GLN A 917 -16.11 51.59 14.55
C GLN A 917 -15.10 51.47 13.41
N ARG A 918 -14.26 50.43 13.42
CA ARG A 918 -13.31 50.12 12.34
C ARG A 918 -14.04 49.77 11.04
N MET A 919 -15.09 48.96 11.11
CA MET A 919 -15.91 48.60 9.96
C MET A 919 -16.66 49.81 9.40
N ALA A 920 -17.28 50.63 10.26
CA ALA A 920 -17.95 51.86 9.84
C ALA A 920 -16.98 52.86 9.19
N ARG A 921 -15.76 53.01 9.74
CA ARG A 921 -14.72 53.88 9.20
C ARG A 921 -14.19 53.38 7.86
N ASN A 922 -13.85 52.10 7.74
CA ASN A 922 -13.36 51.50 6.49
C ASN A 922 -14.42 51.59 5.38
N HIS A 923 -15.69 51.42 5.72
CA HIS A 923 -16.81 51.65 4.81
C HIS A 923 -16.90 53.12 4.36
N ALA A 924 -16.79 54.08 5.29
CA ALA A 924 -16.82 55.52 4.98
C ALA A 924 -15.63 55.95 4.08
N ASP A 925 -14.44 55.40 4.31
CA ASP A 925 -13.26 55.69 3.50
C ASP A 925 -13.35 55.06 2.09
N LYS A 926 -13.91 53.85 1.94
CA LYS A 926 -14.23 53.25 0.63
C LYS A 926 -15.27 54.07 -0.15
N GLN A 927 -16.32 54.58 0.50
CA GLN A 927 -17.29 55.47 -0.16
C GLN A 927 -16.67 56.79 -0.63
N ARG A 928 -15.61 57.27 0.04
CA ARG A 928 -14.86 58.47 -0.38
C ARG A 928 -13.89 58.20 -1.54
N HIS A 929 -13.39 56.98 -1.69
CA HIS A 929 -12.52 56.59 -2.82
C HIS A 929 -13.30 56.22 -4.09
N ASN A 930 -14.56 55.79 -3.97
CA ASN A 930 -15.44 55.47 -5.10
C ASN A 930 -16.30 56.66 -5.61
N ARG A 931 -16.13 57.86 -5.02
CA ARG A 931 -16.66 59.14 -5.51
C ARG A 931 -15.52 59.96 -6.09
#